data_AF-A0A2V2GD06-F1
#
_entry.id   AF-A0A2V2GD06-F1
#
_cell.length_a   1.000
_cell.length_b   1.000
_cell.length_c   1.000
_cell.angle_alpha   90.00
_cell.angle_beta   90.00
_cell.angle_gamma   90.00
#
_symmetry.space_group_name_H-M   'P 1'
#
loop_
_entity.id
_entity.type
_entity.pdbx_description
1 polymer ?
#
loop_
_entity_poly.entity_id
_entity_poly.type
_entity_poly.pdbx_seq_one_letter_code
_entity_poly.pdbx_strand_id
1 'polypeptide(L)'
;MKKFGKFLAAIALSAAMCFSAVGCNLVVTDTDLDMEQVVATVQIEEGAPVENILKRDLVLMYLNYGYSYVQQGQYTQKEVMEMLMDQLVNNAIMVQNAVKAKAESVGVTEDKYDIEKNIDKYLTSEEKAEALYNTNKSINDLIDGYKEAEEEEEKETSSETVRTAPTGAAVYEEEHKGFDTWEEFYNDYNAKGYVVKDDAGDPIGSGVETGFRVDAGEYKITDIETKKAYNKVIKALEQNGLIGEDFDYNTDSIYHTDYYKDALKSQRENIILSWYEQQLTVEILKTVSYRDLADRYAEMYKAQQGYTAAEYETALSGWSSSSPVVYNAYDGYGFVYNLLLGVNAAQSAEITALKEESNLSTAEYRAKRAEIISRVEAKDLRSSWITAGYDFDFESKKFTHDYSLASSEYALPFKGEVEWLNRADKPENDADDEDYEPEYKINNVDKYDLKSFIDLIDSTLLSGVTAEEVSGTPYYRVNKTAAATEIAEYEERVNDLLFAFSTDPGSLNTYKGYLVKPVPESGETETYVQEFADAARELLKGEYGAGSYIVVGTDFGYHILFKSVTLKAGEGYDTLDKYLDSLGYEKKIGDTVYESWELYYNAMIADLESYLDDNDENENFYLYQLQQAYVSNILTTELQAKQTLLVNACKTPDEDGNYTEYNEKYVTIFEDRYSELMGE
;
A
#
# COMPACT_ATOMS: atom_id res chain seq x y z
N MET A 1 1.51 0.71 -9.21
CA MET A 1 1.51 2.15 -8.84
C MET A 1 0.26 2.55 -8.02
N LYS A 2 -0.12 1.77 -7.00
CA LYS A 2 -1.46 1.86 -6.38
C LYS A 2 -1.68 3.02 -5.37
N LYS A 3 -0.67 3.83 -5.02
CA LYS A 3 -0.77 4.75 -3.85
C LYS A 3 -0.44 6.23 -4.04
N PHE A 4 0.04 6.70 -5.21
CA PHE A 4 0.46 8.11 -5.34
C PHE A 4 -0.42 8.99 -6.25
N GLY A 5 -1.39 8.42 -6.96
CA GLY A 5 -2.28 9.18 -7.87
C GLY A 5 -3.65 9.57 -7.31
N LYS A 6 -4.07 9.06 -6.15
CA LYS A 6 -5.45 9.24 -5.65
C LYS A 6 -5.72 10.57 -4.93
N PHE A 7 -4.88 11.60 -5.09
CA PHE A 7 -4.98 12.82 -4.29
C PHE A 7 -5.81 13.96 -4.91
N LEU A 8 -6.29 13.82 -6.16
CA LEU A 8 -7.17 14.83 -6.78
C LEU A 8 -8.47 14.27 -7.40
N ALA A 9 -8.61 12.96 -7.56
CA ALA A 9 -9.74 12.31 -8.23
C ALA A 9 -10.82 11.71 -7.29
N ALA A 10 -10.97 12.25 -6.08
CA ALA A 10 -11.90 11.71 -5.07
C ALA A 10 -12.91 12.75 -4.57
N ILE A 11 -13.62 13.43 -5.48
CA ILE A 11 -14.69 14.38 -5.09
C ILE A 11 -16.05 14.12 -5.74
N ALA A 12 -16.17 13.31 -6.79
CA ALA A 12 -17.50 12.97 -7.31
C ALA A 12 -18.08 11.72 -6.59
N LEU A 13 -18.89 11.98 -5.55
CA LEU A 13 -19.93 11.10 -5.02
C LEU A 13 -19.55 9.80 -4.27
N SER A 14 -18.42 9.75 -3.54
CA SER A 14 -18.31 8.83 -2.39
C SER A 14 -18.93 9.47 -1.14
N ALA A 15 -20.24 9.63 -1.11
CA ALA A 15 -20.96 9.95 0.12
C ALA A 15 -21.08 8.69 0.98
N ALA A 16 -19.96 8.10 1.39
CA ALA A 16 -19.93 7.10 2.44
C ALA A 16 -19.74 7.83 3.77
N MET A 17 -20.83 8.14 4.48
CA MET A 17 -20.76 8.27 5.94
C MET A 17 -22.14 8.19 6.61
N CYS A 18 -22.19 7.40 7.68
CA CYS A 18 -23.32 7.20 8.57
C CYS A 18 -23.83 8.54 9.13
N PHE A 19 -25.06 8.92 8.75
CA PHE A 19 -25.72 10.10 9.29
C PHE A 19 -26.08 9.89 10.76
N SER A 20 -25.32 10.53 11.66
CA SER A 20 -25.75 10.82 13.03
C SER A 20 -25.87 12.33 13.26
N ALA A 21 -26.59 13.03 12.38
CA ALA A 21 -26.97 14.42 12.60
C ALA A 21 -28.49 14.57 12.61
N VAL A 22 -29.11 14.14 13.71
CA VAL A 22 -30.45 14.60 14.05
C VAL A 22 -30.34 16.04 14.55
N GLY A 23 -30.65 16.99 13.67
CA GLY A 23 -31.20 18.29 14.05
C GLY A 23 -30.35 19.51 13.73
N CYS A 24 -30.76 20.25 12.71
CA CYS A 24 -30.85 21.72 12.75
C CYS A 24 -31.76 22.19 11.59
N ASN A 25 -32.98 22.61 11.94
CA ASN A 25 -33.96 23.18 11.01
C ASN A 25 -33.55 24.64 10.70
N LEU A 26 -33.05 24.94 9.50
CA LEU A 26 -32.75 26.30 9.07
C LEU A 26 -33.59 26.66 7.82
N VAL A 27 -34.74 27.29 8.08
CA VAL A 27 -35.73 27.87 7.16
C VAL A 27 -36.78 26.91 6.57
N VAL A 28 -38.05 27.27 6.79
CA VAL A 28 -39.25 26.59 6.27
C VAL A 28 -39.60 27.21 4.92
N THR A 29 -38.97 26.74 3.85
CA THR A 29 -39.40 26.87 2.45
C THR A 29 -38.68 25.80 1.64
N ASP A 30 -39.45 24.95 0.96
CA ASP A 30 -39.06 23.92 -0.02
C ASP A 30 -37.54 23.70 -0.17
N THR A 31 -36.98 22.89 0.73
CA THR A 31 -35.54 22.61 0.82
C THR A 31 -35.02 21.95 -0.45
N ASP A 32 -35.85 21.17 -1.13
CA ASP A 32 -35.49 20.44 -2.34
C ASP A 32 -35.31 21.41 -3.51
N LEU A 33 -36.25 22.34 -3.70
CA LEU A 33 -36.11 23.41 -4.70
C LEU A 33 -34.93 24.33 -4.43
N ASP A 34 -34.53 24.52 -3.17
CA ASP A 34 -33.35 25.32 -2.83
C ASP A 34 -32.04 24.58 -3.15
N MET A 35 -31.97 23.28 -2.82
CA MET A 35 -30.80 22.43 -3.08
C MET A 35 -30.58 22.11 -4.57
N GLU A 36 -31.65 22.15 -5.38
CA GLU A 36 -31.62 22.01 -6.84
C GLU A 36 -31.17 23.28 -7.58
N GLN A 37 -30.89 24.39 -6.88
CA GLN A 37 -30.42 25.60 -7.53
C GLN A 37 -29.06 25.38 -8.20
N VAL A 38 -28.96 25.76 -9.48
CA VAL A 38 -27.69 25.77 -10.22
C VAL A 38 -26.82 26.92 -9.71
N VAL A 39 -25.71 26.62 -9.05
CA VAL A 39 -24.78 27.60 -8.48
C VAL A 39 -23.61 27.93 -9.41
N ALA A 40 -23.32 27.06 -10.39
CA ALA A 40 -22.44 27.37 -11.50
C ALA A 40 -22.76 26.51 -12.74
N THR A 41 -22.36 26.97 -13.91
CA THR A 41 -22.42 26.20 -15.17
C THR A 41 -21.06 26.14 -15.84
N VAL A 42 -20.68 24.98 -16.40
CA VAL A 42 -19.40 24.75 -17.09
C VAL A 42 -19.61 24.16 -18.49
N GLN A 43 -18.97 24.76 -19.49
CA GLN A 43 -18.96 24.31 -20.88
C GLN A 43 -17.63 24.72 -21.53
N ILE A 44 -16.70 23.78 -21.74
CA ILE A 44 -15.32 24.14 -22.18
C ILE A 44 -15.22 24.59 -23.64
N GLU A 45 -16.18 24.23 -24.50
CA GLU A 45 -16.22 24.63 -25.90
C GLU A 45 -17.62 24.53 -26.52
N GLU A 46 -17.80 25.11 -27.70
CA GLU A 46 -19.04 24.97 -28.48
C GLU A 46 -19.23 23.50 -28.89
N GLY A 47 -20.31 22.88 -28.39
CA GLY A 47 -20.59 21.45 -28.58
C GLY A 47 -20.30 20.58 -27.35
N ALA A 48 -19.66 21.12 -26.30
CA ALA A 48 -19.62 20.47 -24.99
C ALA A 48 -20.99 20.59 -24.27
N PRO A 49 -21.38 19.63 -23.42
CA PRO A 49 -22.58 19.74 -22.62
C PRO A 49 -22.43 20.89 -21.61
N VAL A 50 -23.56 21.51 -21.28
CA VAL A 50 -23.61 22.47 -20.17
C VAL A 50 -23.75 21.65 -18.89
N GLU A 51 -22.67 21.57 -18.12
CA GLU A 51 -22.66 20.91 -16.82
C GLU A 51 -23.17 21.88 -15.76
N ASN A 52 -24.20 21.48 -15.00
CA ASN A 52 -24.76 22.30 -13.93
C ASN A 52 -24.19 21.82 -12.59
N ILE A 53 -23.52 22.71 -11.87
CA ILE A 53 -23.08 22.47 -10.49
C ILE A 53 -24.23 22.93 -9.59
N LEU A 54 -24.73 22.04 -8.75
CA LEU A 54 -25.89 22.31 -7.90
C LEU A 54 -25.46 22.73 -6.50
N LYS A 55 -26.33 23.47 -5.82
CA LYS A 55 -26.12 23.94 -4.46
C LYS A 55 -25.87 22.78 -3.50
N ARG A 56 -26.57 21.65 -3.68
CA ARG A 56 -26.34 20.42 -2.92
C ARG A 56 -24.92 19.89 -3.02
N ASP A 57 -24.28 19.97 -4.18
CA ASP A 57 -22.92 19.45 -4.39
C ASP A 57 -21.91 20.24 -3.55
N LEU A 58 -22.08 21.57 -3.51
CA LEU A 58 -21.28 22.47 -2.68
C LEU A 58 -21.48 22.22 -1.18
N VAL A 59 -22.72 22.04 -0.73
CA VAL A 59 -23.05 21.76 0.67
C VAL A 59 -22.46 20.42 1.11
N LEU A 60 -22.60 19.37 0.28
CA LEU A 60 -22.06 18.04 0.57
C LEU A 60 -20.53 18.07 0.66
N MET A 61 -19.85 18.77 -0.26
CA MET A 61 -18.40 18.96 -0.17
C MET A 61 -17.97 19.69 1.10
N TYR A 62 -18.73 20.70 1.54
CA TYR A 62 -18.44 21.40 2.78
C TYR A 62 -18.61 20.51 4.01
N LEU A 63 -19.67 19.71 4.07
CA LEU A 63 -19.91 18.79 5.18
C LEU A 63 -18.84 17.70 5.28
N ASN A 64 -18.40 17.16 4.13
CA ASN A 64 -17.44 16.06 4.09
C ASN A 64 -15.99 16.52 4.29
N TYR A 65 -15.62 17.66 3.72
CA TYR A 65 -14.22 18.11 3.68
C TYR A 65 -14.04 19.50 4.29
N GLY A 66 -14.91 20.45 3.92
CA GLY A 66 -14.81 21.86 4.27
C GLY A 66 -14.83 22.18 5.77
N TYR A 67 -15.70 21.52 6.53
CA TYR A 67 -15.89 21.78 7.96
C TYR A 67 -14.61 21.57 8.78
N SER A 68 -13.79 20.60 8.38
CA SER A 68 -12.52 20.29 9.05
C SER A 68 -11.49 21.43 8.93
N TYR A 69 -11.45 22.13 7.79
CA TYR A 69 -10.54 23.26 7.56
C TYR A 69 -10.89 24.47 8.42
N VAL A 70 -12.18 24.70 8.67
CA VAL A 70 -12.67 25.75 9.57
C VAL A 70 -12.32 25.42 11.03
N GLN A 71 -12.47 24.16 11.45
CA GLN A 71 -12.13 23.74 12.82
C GLN A 71 -10.64 23.85 13.15
N GLN A 72 -9.76 23.64 12.18
CA GLN A 72 -8.31 23.78 12.34
C GLN A 72 -7.85 25.25 12.43
N GLY A 73 -8.77 26.22 12.24
CA GLY A 73 -8.54 27.64 12.42
C GLY A 73 -7.69 28.30 11.32
N GLN A 74 -7.49 27.61 10.19
CA GLN A 74 -6.66 28.11 9.07
C GLN A 74 -7.45 28.93 8.04
N TYR A 75 -8.76 28.68 7.91
CA TYR A 75 -9.62 29.32 6.92
C TYR A 75 -10.96 29.74 7.53
N THR A 76 -11.53 30.82 7.01
CA THR A 76 -12.92 31.21 7.28
C THR A 76 -13.90 30.32 6.49
N GLN A 77 -15.15 30.26 6.94
CA GLN A 77 -16.22 29.54 6.22
C GLN A 77 -16.35 30.03 4.78
N LYS A 78 -16.26 31.35 4.56
CA LYS A 78 -16.27 31.96 3.23
C LYS A 78 -15.13 31.46 2.35
N GLU A 79 -13.88 31.52 2.84
CA GLU A 79 -12.70 31.06 2.08
C GLU A 79 -12.79 29.57 1.72
N VAL A 80 -13.34 28.75 2.62
CA VAL A 80 -13.57 27.32 2.33
C VAL A 80 -14.65 27.16 1.27
N MET A 81 -15.78 27.87 1.35
CA MET A 81 -16.85 27.76 0.35
C MET A 81 -16.40 28.22 -1.05
N GLU A 82 -15.60 29.30 -1.13
CA GLU A 82 -15.00 29.76 -2.39
C GLU A 82 -14.03 28.72 -2.96
N MET A 83 -13.18 28.12 -2.11
CA MET A 83 -12.25 27.06 -2.50
C MET A 83 -12.99 25.81 -3.04
N LEU A 84 -14.05 25.38 -2.37
CA LEU A 84 -14.83 24.21 -2.79
C LEU A 84 -15.59 24.48 -4.10
N MET A 85 -16.10 25.70 -4.31
CA MET A 85 -16.70 26.09 -5.58
C MET A 85 -15.68 26.04 -6.73
N ASP A 86 -14.49 26.61 -6.52
CA ASP A 86 -13.41 26.54 -7.51
C ASP A 86 -13.02 25.10 -7.81
N GLN A 87 -13.01 24.23 -6.80
CA GLN A 87 -12.71 22.82 -6.97
C GLN A 87 -13.77 22.09 -7.80
N LEU A 88 -15.06 22.34 -7.57
CA LEU A 88 -16.16 21.79 -8.37
C LEU A 88 -16.08 22.24 -9.83
N VAL A 89 -15.84 23.54 -10.07
CA VAL A 89 -15.68 24.09 -11.43
C VAL A 89 -14.47 23.48 -12.13
N ASN A 90 -13.33 23.40 -11.45
CA ASN A 90 -12.11 22.81 -12.02
C ASN A 90 -12.32 21.32 -12.35
N ASN A 91 -13.00 20.56 -11.49
CA ASN A 91 -13.31 19.15 -11.76
C ASN A 91 -14.17 19.00 -13.02
N ALA A 92 -15.24 19.79 -13.16
CA ALA A 92 -16.08 19.76 -14.36
C ALA A 92 -15.29 20.10 -15.65
N ILE A 93 -14.37 21.06 -15.59
CA ILE A 93 -13.45 21.37 -16.71
C ILE A 93 -12.56 20.16 -17.03
N MET A 94 -12.01 19.50 -16.01
CA MET A 94 -11.13 18.34 -16.19
C MET A 94 -11.86 17.15 -16.78
N VAL A 95 -13.06 16.82 -16.31
CA VAL A 95 -13.90 15.73 -16.85
C VAL A 95 -14.22 15.98 -18.33
N GLN A 96 -14.65 17.20 -18.70
CA GLN A 96 -14.94 17.50 -20.11
C GLN A 96 -13.68 17.38 -20.99
N ASN A 97 -12.50 17.76 -20.49
CA ASN A 97 -11.25 17.57 -21.23
C ASN A 97 -10.83 16.10 -21.33
N ALA A 98 -11.02 15.31 -20.27
CA ALA A 98 -10.73 13.87 -20.27
C ALA A 98 -11.62 13.13 -21.26
N VAL A 99 -12.93 13.41 -21.28
CA VAL A 99 -13.89 12.84 -22.25
C VAL A 99 -13.53 13.24 -23.68
N LYS A 100 -13.14 14.50 -23.89
CA LYS A 100 -12.67 14.97 -25.21
C LYS A 100 -11.42 14.21 -25.65
N ALA A 101 -10.42 14.07 -24.79
CA ALA A 101 -9.18 13.34 -25.08
C ALA A 101 -9.46 11.87 -25.37
N LYS A 102 -10.38 11.24 -24.63
CA LYS A 102 -10.82 9.85 -24.88
C LYS A 102 -11.52 9.72 -26.23
N ALA A 103 -12.43 10.64 -26.55
CA ALA A 103 -13.09 10.67 -27.85
C ALA A 103 -12.09 10.77 -29.01
N GLU A 104 -11.08 11.63 -28.86
CA GLU A 104 -10.00 11.78 -29.85
C GLU A 104 -9.16 10.51 -29.97
N SER A 105 -8.83 9.85 -28.86
CA SER A 105 -8.02 8.61 -28.87
C SER A 105 -8.76 7.43 -29.53
N VAL A 106 -10.09 7.39 -29.44
CA VAL A 106 -10.93 6.34 -30.05
C VAL A 106 -11.60 6.76 -31.37
N GLY A 107 -11.30 7.97 -31.87
CA GLY A 107 -11.78 8.47 -33.16
C GLY A 107 -13.28 8.83 -33.22
N VAL A 108 -13.89 9.20 -32.10
CA VAL A 108 -15.30 9.64 -32.01
C VAL A 108 -15.39 11.15 -32.24
N THR A 109 -16.19 11.56 -33.23
CA THR A 109 -16.36 12.98 -33.61
C THR A 109 -17.78 13.52 -33.38
N GLU A 110 -18.81 12.67 -33.50
CA GLU A 110 -20.21 13.03 -33.23
C GLU A 110 -20.58 12.63 -31.81
N ASP A 111 -21.36 13.49 -31.13
CA ASP A 111 -21.81 13.28 -29.73
C ASP A 111 -20.68 12.89 -28.77
N LYS A 112 -19.49 13.46 -28.99
CA LYS A 112 -18.25 13.05 -28.32
C LYS A 112 -18.27 13.18 -26.80
N TYR A 113 -19.17 13.98 -26.24
CA TYR A 113 -19.32 14.15 -24.80
C TYR A 113 -20.41 13.26 -24.20
N ASP A 114 -21.19 12.56 -25.02
CA ASP A 114 -22.21 11.62 -24.58
C ASP A 114 -21.54 10.27 -24.31
N ILE A 115 -21.12 10.07 -23.06
CA ILE A 115 -20.47 8.84 -22.59
C ILE A 115 -21.41 7.65 -22.77
N GLU A 116 -22.70 7.78 -22.44
CA GLU A 116 -23.68 6.69 -22.56
C GLU A 116 -23.83 6.22 -24.00
N LYS A 117 -23.93 7.16 -24.95
CA LYS A 117 -24.05 6.83 -26.37
C LYS A 117 -22.79 6.19 -26.96
N ASN A 118 -21.62 6.48 -26.37
CA ASN A 118 -20.32 6.00 -26.84
C ASN A 118 -19.67 5.01 -25.87
N ILE A 119 -20.42 4.44 -24.94
CA ILE A 119 -19.88 3.68 -23.80
C ILE A 119 -18.98 2.52 -24.24
N ASP A 120 -19.38 1.75 -25.26
CA ASP A 120 -18.61 0.62 -25.79
C ASP A 120 -17.32 1.02 -26.53
N LYS A 121 -17.17 2.31 -26.85
CA LYS A 121 -15.94 2.85 -27.42
C LYS A 121 -15.06 3.49 -26.34
N TYR A 122 -15.67 4.05 -25.30
CA TYR A 122 -14.95 4.76 -24.25
C TYR A 122 -14.48 3.83 -23.15
N LEU A 123 -15.21 2.76 -22.85
CA LEU A 123 -14.92 1.85 -21.77
C LEU A 123 -14.82 0.42 -22.29
N THR A 124 -13.81 -0.32 -21.82
CA THR A 124 -13.71 -1.78 -21.99
C THR A 124 -14.83 -2.50 -21.24
N SER A 125 -15.03 -3.79 -21.49
CA SER A 125 -16.01 -4.58 -20.74
C SER A 125 -15.67 -4.62 -19.24
N GLU A 126 -14.39 -4.78 -18.91
CA GLU A 126 -13.87 -4.70 -17.54
C GLU A 126 -14.14 -3.33 -16.90
N GLU A 127 -13.80 -2.22 -17.56
CA GLU A 127 -14.02 -0.86 -17.04
C GLU A 127 -15.52 -0.58 -16.80
N LYS A 128 -16.41 -1.13 -17.66
CA LYS A 128 -17.86 -1.04 -17.45
C LYS A 128 -18.31 -1.83 -16.22
N ALA A 129 -17.76 -3.01 -16.01
CA ALA A 129 -18.06 -3.85 -14.85
C ALA A 129 -17.50 -3.22 -13.55
N GLU A 130 -16.30 -2.63 -13.61
CA GLU A 130 -15.69 -1.90 -12.49
C GLU A 130 -16.54 -0.68 -12.09
N ALA A 131 -16.99 0.13 -13.05
CA ALA A 131 -17.85 1.28 -12.77
C ALA A 131 -19.13 0.86 -12.03
N LEU A 132 -19.76 -0.22 -12.50
CA LEU A 132 -20.97 -0.77 -11.90
C LEU A 132 -20.71 -1.34 -10.49
N TYR A 133 -19.59 -2.05 -10.34
CA TYR A 133 -19.13 -2.58 -9.05
C TYR A 133 -18.92 -1.45 -8.04
N ASN A 134 -18.19 -0.40 -8.41
CA ASN A 134 -17.91 0.74 -7.53
C ASN A 134 -19.20 1.46 -7.12
N THR A 135 -20.16 1.62 -8.03
CA THR A 135 -21.49 2.17 -7.70
C THR A 135 -22.22 1.28 -6.71
N ASN A 136 -22.32 -0.01 -6.98
CA ASN A 136 -23.06 -0.95 -6.13
C ASN A 136 -22.41 -1.11 -4.74
N LYS A 137 -21.09 -1.26 -4.69
CA LYS A 137 -20.31 -1.35 -3.45
C LYS A 137 -20.51 -0.10 -2.59
N SER A 138 -20.45 1.10 -3.17
CA SER A 138 -20.66 2.34 -2.40
C SER A 138 -22.04 2.40 -1.71
N ILE A 139 -23.07 1.82 -2.32
CA ILE A 139 -24.42 1.75 -1.75
C ILE A 139 -24.49 0.63 -0.70
N ASN A 140 -23.85 -0.52 -0.93
CA ASN A 140 -23.79 -1.61 0.05
C ASN A 140 -23.02 -1.20 1.31
N ASP A 141 -21.89 -0.50 1.18
CA ASP A 141 -21.13 0.04 2.30
C ASP A 141 -22.00 0.99 3.16
N LEU A 142 -22.87 1.77 2.52
CA LEU A 142 -23.85 2.60 3.23
C LEU A 142 -24.89 1.77 3.98
N ILE A 143 -25.40 0.70 3.37
CA ILE A 143 -26.35 -0.22 3.99
C ILE A 143 -25.70 -0.89 5.21
N ASP A 144 -24.48 -1.39 5.06
CA ASP A 144 -23.75 -2.08 6.13
C ASP A 144 -23.42 -1.13 7.29
N GLY A 145 -23.02 0.11 7.02
CA GLY A 145 -22.85 1.13 8.07
C GLY A 145 -24.12 1.39 8.91
N TYR A 146 -25.32 1.20 8.34
CA TYR A 146 -26.59 1.27 9.08
C TYR A 146 -26.96 -0.02 9.83
N LYS A 147 -26.33 -1.15 9.50
CA LYS A 147 -26.43 -2.41 10.26
C LYS A 147 -25.52 -2.36 11.50
N GLU A 148 -24.25 -1.97 11.33
CA GLU A 148 -23.25 -1.91 12.40
C GLU A 148 -23.65 -0.95 13.54
N ALA A 149 -24.33 0.16 13.21
CA ALA A 149 -24.86 1.09 14.21
C ALA A 149 -25.97 0.49 15.10
N GLU A 150 -26.54 -0.68 14.76
CA GLU A 150 -27.48 -1.44 15.61
C GLU A 150 -26.78 -2.57 16.39
N GLU A 151 -25.54 -2.94 16.05
CA GLU A 151 -24.79 -4.10 16.60
C GLU A 151 -23.60 -3.70 17.50
N GLU A 152 -23.75 -2.74 18.42
CA GLU A 152 -22.85 -2.67 19.58
C GLU A 152 -23.14 -3.83 20.56
N GLU A 153 -22.80 -5.06 20.18
CA GLU A 153 -22.37 -6.12 21.09
C GLU A 153 -21.04 -6.68 20.60
N GLU A 154 -19.98 -6.38 21.38
CA GLU A 154 -18.60 -6.82 21.17
C GLU A 154 -18.50 -8.32 20.87
N LYS A 155 -18.18 -8.68 19.62
CA LYS A 155 -17.50 -9.96 19.36
C LYS A 155 -16.04 -9.78 19.80
N GLU A 156 -15.71 -10.36 20.95
CA GLU A 156 -14.33 -10.62 21.35
C GLU A 156 -13.67 -11.57 20.31
N THR A 157 -13.10 -11.01 19.25
CA THR A 157 -12.04 -11.67 18.51
C THR A 157 -10.80 -11.65 19.39
N SER A 158 -10.41 -12.84 19.85
CA SER A 158 -9.15 -13.12 20.55
C SER A 158 -7.99 -12.41 19.86
N SER A 159 -7.55 -11.29 20.44
CA SER A 159 -6.48 -10.43 19.92
C SER A 159 -5.09 -11.00 20.27
N GLU A 160 -4.77 -12.17 19.71
CA GLU A 160 -3.34 -12.51 19.57
C GLU A 160 -2.77 -11.68 18.44
N THR A 161 -1.85 -10.77 18.76
CA THR A 161 -1.16 -9.96 17.75
C THR A 161 -0.38 -10.89 16.82
N VAL A 162 -0.77 -10.95 15.55
CA VAL A 162 -0.06 -11.69 14.51
C VAL A 162 1.39 -11.22 14.43
N ARG A 163 2.34 -12.14 14.25
CA ARG A 163 3.77 -11.83 14.18
C ARG A 163 4.07 -10.98 12.94
N THR A 164 4.98 -10.02 13.06
CA THR A 164 5.45 -9.18 11.93
C THR A 164 5.91 -10.02 10.74
N ALA A 165 5.27 -9.82 9.58
CA ALA A 165 5.58 -10.46 8.30
C ALA A 165 6.64 -9.68 7.50
N PRO A 166 7.20 -10.26 6.41
CA PRO A 166 8.02 -9.53 5.46
C PRO A 166 7.33 -8.28 4.90
N THR A 167 8.09 -7.22 4.65
CA THR A 167 7.57 -5.98 4.06
C THR A 167 7.15 -6.25 2.63
N GLY A 168 5.93 -5.87 2.29
CA GLY A 168 5.33 -6.19 0.98
C GLY A 168 4.45 -7.43 1.03
N ALA A 169 4.58 -8.31 2.04
CA ALA A 169 3.71 -9.46 2.19
C ALA A 169 2.28 -9.01 2.53
N ALA A 170 1.39 -9.07 1.56
CA ALA A 170 -0.04 -8.91 1.78
C ALA A 170 -0.61 -10.22 2.31
N VAL A 171 -1.43 -10.17 3.38
CA VAL A 171 -2.41 -11.23 3.70
C VAL A 171 -3.25 -11.39 2.45
N TYR A 172 -2.94 -12.43 1.68
CA TYR A 172 -3.54 -12.62 0.37
C TYR A 172 -5.00 -13.08 0.55
N GLU A 173 -5.84 -12.10 0.79
CA GLU A 173 -7.19 -12.05 0.28
C GLU A 173 -7.24 -10.85 -0.67
N GLU A 174 -6.72 -11.03 -1.88
CA GLU A 174 -7.19 -10.16 -2.94
C GLU A 174 -8.68 -10.46 -3.13
N GLU A 175 -9.56 -9.46 -3.05
CA GLU A 175 -11.03 -9.63 -3.15
C GLU A 175 -11.45 -10.46 -4.39
N HIS A 176 -10.61 -10.51 -5.43
CA HIS A 176 -10.80 -11.31 -6.65
C HIS A 176 -10.32 -12.79 -6.57
N LYS A 177 -9.83 -13.26 -5.42
CA LYS A 177 -9.30 -14.63 -5.24
C LYS A 177 -10.42 -15.64 -5.54
N GLY A 178 -10.24 -16.45 -6.58
CA GLY A 178 -11.25 -17.38 -7.11
C GLY A 178 -11.70 -17.06 -8.54
N PHE A 179 -11.35 -15.88 -9.07
CA PHE A 179 -11.63 -15.48 -10.45
C PHE A 179 -10.35 -15.42 -11.29
N ASP A 180 -10.43 -15.82 -12.56
CA ASP A 180 -9.28 -15.78 -13.47
C ASP A 180 -8.96 -14.33 -13.91
N THR A 181 -9.94 -13.42 -13.78
CA THR A 181 -9.79 -11.99 -14.14
C THR A 181 -10.60 -11.07 -13.21
N TRP A 182 -10.18 -9.79 -13.13
CA TRP A 182 -10.96 -8.73 -12.46
C TRP A 182 -12.35 -8.54 -13.08
N GLU A 183 -12.46 -8.68 -14.40
CA GLU A 183 -13.75 -8.62 -15.10
C GLU A 183 -14.73 -9.69 -14.58
N GLU A 184 -14.27 -10.93 -14.37
CA GLU A 184 -15.11 -12.00 -13.81
C GLU A 184 -15.54 -11.71 -12.38
N PHE A 185 -14.63 -11.24 -11.53
CA PHE A 185 -14.96 -10.82 -10.16
C PHE A 185 -16.00 -9.69 -10.14
N TYR A 186 -15.79 -8.62 -10.92
CA TYR A 186 -16.74 -7.51 -10.98
C TYR A 186 -18.09 -7.98 -11.50
N ASN A 187 -18.11 -8.82 -12.53
CA ASN A 187 -19.35 -9.36 -13.08
C ASN A 187 -20.07 -10.25 -12.07
N ASP A 188 -19.36 -11.08 -11.31
CA ASP A 188 -19.94 -11.88 -10.24
C ASP A 188 -20.54 -11.01 -9.13
N TYR A 189 -19.80 -10.00 -8.64
CA TYR A 189 -20.32 -9.04 -7.65
C TYR A 189 -21.56 -8.31 -8.17
N ASN A 190 -21.53 -7.85 -9.41
CA ASN A 190 -22.68 -7.18 -10.03
C ASN A 190 -23.84 -8.14 -10.31
N ALA A 191 -23.55 -9.44 -10.48
CA ALA A 191 -24.56 -10.48 -10.62
C ALA A 191 -25.19 -10.89 -9.28
N LYS A 192 -24.48 -10.70 -8.15
CA LYS A 192 -25.01 -10.83 -6.80
C LYS A 192 -26.14 -9.79 -6.58
N GLY A 193 -27.11 -10.08 -5.71
CA GLY A 193 -28.31 -9.25 -5.53
C GLY A 193 -29.51 -9.61 -6.41
N TYR A 194 -30.48 -8.69 -6.55
CA TYR A 194 -31.77 -8.92 -7.22
C TYR A 194 -31.64 -9.06 -8.74
N VAL A 195 -32.45 -9.91 -9.39
CA VAL A 195 -32.47 -10.02 -10.85
C VAL A 195 -33.57 -9.12 -11.43
N VAL A 196 -33.21 -7.96 -12.01
CA VAL A 196 -34.11 -7.17 -12.88
C VAL A 196 -34.00 -7.72 -14.31
N LYS A 197 -34.96 -7.44 -15.17
CA LYS A 197 -34.78 -7.62 -16.63
C LYS A 197 -34.48 -6.27 -17.25
N ASP A 198 -33.46 -6.18 -18.08
CA ASP A 198 -33.18 -4.97 -18.86
C ASP A 198 -34.30 -4.68 -19.89
N ASP A 199 -34.17 -3.58 -20.63
CA ASP A 199 -35.12 -3.20 -21.70
C ASP A 199 -35.19 -4.24 -22.84
N ALA A 200 -34.20 -5.14 -22.95
CA ALA A 200 -34.15 -6.25 -23.90
C ALA A 200 -34.75 -7.56 -23.33
N GLY A 201 -35.03 -7.62 -22.03
CA GLY A 201 -35.60 -8.77 -21.33
C GLY A 201 -34.59 -9.72 -20.69
N ASP A 202 -33.30 -9.35 -20.67
CA ASP A 202 -32.19 -10.14 -20.15
C ASP A 202 -32.04 -9.95 -18.63
N PRO A 203 -31.81 -11.04 -17.86
CA PRO A 203 -31.66 -10.97 -16.41
C PRO A 203 -30.35 -10.27 -16.02
N ILE A 204 -30.46 -9.13 -15.34
CA ILE A 204 -29.37 -8.36 -14.74
C ILE A 204 -29.42 -8.54 -13.22
N GLY A 205 -28.37 -9.08 -12.61
CA GLY A 205 -28.18 -8.97 -11.17
C GLY A 205 -28.04 -7.50 -10.78
N SER A 206 -28.43 -7.16 -9.57
CA SER A 206 -28.56 -5.77 -9.16
C SER A 206 -27.27 -5.24 -8.52
N GLY A 207 -26.47 -6.10 -7.92
CA GLY A 207 -25.28 -5.75 -7.14
C GLY A 207 -25.61 -5.12 -5.77
N VAL A 208 -26.69 -4.33 -5.64
CA VAL A 208 -27.12 -3.78 -4.33
C VAL A 208 -27.94 -4.79 -3.52
N GLU A 209 -27.58 -5.00 -2.27
CA GLU A 209 -28.26 -5.88 -1.33
C GLU A 209 -29.44 -5.18 -0.63
N THR A 210 -30.65 -5.42 -1.11
CA THR A 210 -31.84 -4.70 -0.60
C THR A 210 -32.57 -5.40 0.55
N GLY A 211 -32.25 -6.67 0.82
CA GLY A 211 -32.95 -7.49 1.81
C GLY A 211 -34.39 -7.89 1.43
N PHE A 212 -34.82 -7.66 0.19
CA PHE A 212 -36.12 -8.10 -0.31
C PHE A 212 -36.06 -8.57 -1.78
N ARG A 213 -37.08 -9.31 -2.22
CA ARG A 213 -37.29 -9.73 -3.61
C ARG A 213 -38.76 -9.68 -4.02
N VAL A 214 -39.01 -9.47 -5.31
CA VAL A 214 -40.35 -9.60 -5.91
C VAL A 214 -40.37 -10.84 -6.82
N ASP A 215 -41.04 -11.90 -6.37
CA ASP A 215 -41.19 -13.17 -7.10
C ASP A 215 -42.55 -13.19 -7.82
N ALA A 216 -42.58 -13.18 -9.16
CA ALA A 216 -43.82 -13.23 -9.94
C ALA A 216 -44.87 -12.16 -9.55
N GLY A 217 -44.41 -10.98 -9.15
CA GLY A 217 -45.25 -9.87 -8.68
C GLY A 217 -45.57 -9.89 -7.18
N GLU A 218 -45.06 -10.86 -6.42
CA GLU A 218 -45.23 -10.95 -4.97
C GLU A 218 -43.96 -10.50 -4.22
N TYR A 219 -44.11 -9.47 -3.38
CA TYR A 219 -43.05 -8.98 -2.50
C TYR A 219 -42.73 -9.97 -1.35
N LYS A 220 -41.45 -10.25 -1.13
CA LYS A 220 -40.93 -11.11 -0.06
C LYS A 220 -39.66 -10.51 0.54
N ILE A 221 -39.59 -10.45 1.86
CA ILE A 221 -38.35 -10.10 2.57
C ILE A 221 -37.42 -11.31 2.55
N THR A 222 -36.17 -11.12 2.15
CA THR A 222 -35.12 -12.15 2.13
C THR A 222 -34.19 -12.03 3.32
N ASP A 223 -33.90 -10.80 3.74
CA ASP A 223 -33.17 -10.52 4.96
C ASP A 223 -33.72 -9.26 5.64
N ILE A 224 -34.10 -9.39 6.91
CA ILE A 224 -34.85 -8.33 7.60
C ILE A 224 -33.94 -7.20 8.09
N GLU A 225 -32.69 -7.49 8.42
CA GLU A 225 -31.72 -6.50 8.91
C GLU A 225 -31.22 -5.65 7.75
N THR A 226 -30.80 -6.28 6.66
CA THR A 226 -30.48 -5.62 5.38
C THR A 226 -31.66 -4.80 4.88
N LYS A 227 -32.90 -5.31 4.96
CA LYS A 227 -34.07 -4.52 4.54
C LYS A 227 -34.28 -3.26 5.38
N LYS A 228 -34.08 -3.34 6.71
CA LYS A 228 -34.18 -2.16 7.58
C LYS A 228 -33.10 -1.15 7.26
N ALA A 229 -31.86 -1.61 7.10
CA ALA A 229 -30.72 -0.77 6.77
C ALA A 229 -30.90 -0.09 5.40
N TYR A 230 -31.29 -0.85 4.37
CA TYR A 230 -31.65 -0.32 3.05
C TYR A 230 -32.76 0.74 3.13
N ASN A 231 -33.82 0.50 3.90
CA ASN A 231 -34.88 1.51 4.07
C ASN A 231 -34.39 2.79 4.76
N LYS A 232 -33.41 2.69 5.68
CA LYS A 232 -32.78 3.88 6.29
C LYS A 232 -31.95 4.65 5.27
N VAL A 233 -31.21 3.96 4.40
CA VAL A 233 -30.46 4.58 3.29
C VAL A 233 -31.42 5.31 2.36
N ILE A 234 -32.47 4.66 1.85
CA ILE A 234 -33.48 5.28 0.99
C ILE A 234 -34.12 6.50 1.65
N LYS A 235 -34.51 6.38 2.92
CA LYS A 235 -35.08 7.50 3.68
C LYS A 235 -34.08 8.65 3.83
N ALA A 236 -32.80 8.37 4.05
CA ALA A 236 -31.76 9.39 4.12
C ALA A 236 -31.59 10.09 2.76
N LEU A 237 -31.58 9.34 1.66
CA LEU A 237 -31.53 9.92 0.31
C LEU A 237 -32.75 10.81 0.03
N GLU A 238 -33.95 10.36 0.38
CA GLU A 238 -35.21 11.11 0.21
C GLU A 238 -35.19 12.40 1.04
N GLN A 239 -34.78 12.32 2.31
CA GLN A 239 -34.71 13.48 3.22
C GLN A 239 -33.68 14.54 2.82
N ASN A 240 -32.73 14.19 1.95
CA ASN A 240 -31.71 15.09 1.44
C ASN A 240 -31.98 15.52 -0.02
N GLY A 241 -33.17 15.25 -0.57
CA GLY A 241 -33.54 15.63 -1.93
C GLY A 241 -32.69 14.94 -3.01
N LEU A 242 -32.13 13.77 -2.69
CA LEU A 242 -31.29 12.99 -3.62
C LEU A 242 -32.14 12.02 -4.46
N ILE A 243 -33.30 11.60 -3.95
CA ILE A 243 -34.29 10.80 -4.68
C ILE A 243 -35.68 11.42 -4.50
N GLY A 244 -36.60 11.18 -5.43
CA GLY A 244 -37.94 11.80 -5.39
C GLY A 244 -38.80 11.39 -4.20
N GLU A 245 -39.67 12.30 -3.74
CA GLU A 245 -40.56 12.17 -2.56
C GLU A 245 -41.61 11.04 -2.65
N ASP A 246 -41.79 10.42 -3.82
CA ASP A 246 -42.81 9.38 -4.08
C ASP A 246 -42.22 7.94 -4.15
N PHE A 247 -41.00 7.71 -3.64
CA PHE A 247 -40.33 6.40 -3.72
C PHE A 247 -41.08 5.31 -2.93
N ASP A 248 -41.61 4.29 -3.62
CA ASP A 248 -42.23 3.13 -2.97
C ASP A 248 -41.17 2.12 -2.50
N TYR A 249 -40.94 2.12 -1.19
CA TYR A 249 -40.03 1.22 -0.47
C TYR A 249 -40.20 -0.28 -0.74
N ASN A 250 -41.32 -0.73 -1.34
CA ASN A 250 -41.60 -2.13 -1.61
C ASN A 250 -41.54 -2.50 -3.10
N THR A 251 -41.68 -1.53 -4.01
CA THR A 251 -41.78 -1.79 -5.46
C THR A 251 -40.80 -1.01 -6.30
N ASP A 252 -40.33 0.14 -5.81
CA ASP A 252 -39.42 0.99 -6.56
C ASP A 252 -37.98 0.53 -6.39
N SER A 253 -37.20 0.77 -7.44
CA SER A 253 -35.86 0.28 -7.57
C SER A 253 -34.88 1.44 -7.58
N ILE A 254 -33.81 1.33 -6.78
CA ILE A 254 -32.79 2.37 -6.69
C ILE A 254 -32.14 2.64 -8.07
N TYR A 255 -32.02 1.63 -8.95
CA TYR A 255 -31.46 1.78 -10.31
C TYR A 255 -32.22 2.76 -11.19
N HIS A 256 -33.50 3.00 -10.92
CA HIS A 256 -34.31 3.93 -11.71
C HIS A 256 -34.24 5.38 -11.19
N THR A 257 -33.63 5.59 -10.03
CA THR A 257 -33.46 6.92 -9.43
C THR A 257 -32.38 7.71 -10.16
N ASP A 258 -32.52 9.03 -10.18
CA ASP A 258 -31.51 9.90 -10.78
C ASP A 258 -30.21 9.89 -9.96
N TYR A 259 -30.30 9.73 -8.64
CA TYR A 259 -29.13 9.47 -7.78
C TYR A 259 -28.27 8.30 -8.28
N TYR A 260 -28.89 7.14 -8.57
CA TYR A 260 -28.12 5.98 -9.02
C TYR A 260 -27.50 6.21 -10.41
N LYS A 261 -28.27 6.80 -11.33
CA LYS A 261 -27.77 7.11 -12.69
C LYS A 261 -26.62 8.09 -12.65
N ASP A 262 -26.71 9.13 -11.83
CA ASP A 262 -25.67 10.14 -11.65
C ASP A 262 -24.43 9.55 -10.95
N ALA A 263 -24.63 8.67 -9.96
CA ALA A 263 -23.53 7.94 -9.33
C ALA A 263 -22.80 7.02 -10.32
N LEU A 264 -23.53 6.28 -11.15
CA LEU A 264 -22.94 5.43 -12.19
C LEU A 264 -22.23 6.24 -13.27
N LYS A 265 -22.85 7.34 -13.74
CA LYS A 265 -22.22 8.29 -14.66
C LYS A 265 -20.92 8.84 -14.07
N SER A 266 -20.93 9.23 -12.80
CA SER A 266 -19.75 9.72 -12.09
C SER A 266 -18.64 8.68 -12.02
N GLN A 267 -18.97 7.40 -11.74
CA GLN A 267 -17.95 6.33 -11.75
C GLN A 267 -17.33 6.14 -13.13
N ARG A 268 -18.13 6.24 -14.20
CA ARG A 268 -17.62 6.18 -15.58
C ARG A 268 -16.74 7.38 -15.92
N GLU A 269 -17.14 8.58 -15.50
CA GLU A 269 -16.32 9.79 -15.64
C GLU A 269 -15.00 9.68 -14.87
N ASN A 270 -15.01 9.09 -13.67
CA ASN A 270 -13.82 8.85 -12.87
C ASN A 270 -12.85 7.86 -13.56
N ILE A 271 -13.35 6.80 -14.20
CA ILE A 271 -12.50 5.88 -14.97
C ILE A 271 -11.84 6.62 -16.14
N ILE A 272 -12.61 7.43 -16.89
CA ILE A 272 -12.06 8.23 -18.00
C ILE A 272 -11.06 9.28 -17.50
N LEU A 273 -11.32 9.90 -16.35
CA LEU A 273 -10.42 10.87 -15.72
C LEU A 273 -9.11 10.20 -15.26
N SER A 274 -9.21 9.04 -14.60
CA SER A 274 -8.06 8.22 -14.19
C SER A 274 -7.21 7.82 -15.39
N TRP A 275 -7.84 7.34 -16.47
CA TRP A 275 -7.18 7.07 -17.74
C TRP A 275 -6.44 8.31 -18.27
N TYR A 276 -7.08 9.49 -18.24
CA TYR A 276 -6.48 10.72 -18.73
C TYR A 276 -5.26 11.15 -17.88
N GLU A 277 -5.33 11.05 -16.55
CA GLU A 277 -4.20 11.31 -15.66
C GLU A 277 -3.04 10.33 -15.88
N GLN A 278 -3.34 9.04 -16.12
CA GLN A 278 -2.35 8.04 -16.50
C GLN A 278 -1.68 8.39 -17.83
N GLN A 279 -2.45 8.80 -18.84
CA GLN A 279 -1.91 9.24 -20.13
C GLN A 279 -0.98 10.44 -19.96
N LEU A 280 -1.37 11.45 -19.19
CA LEU A 280 -0.52 12.60 -18.89
C LEU A 280 0.78 12.18 -18.17
N THR A 281 0.68 11.22 -17.24
CA THR A 281 1.83 10.67 -16.52
C THR A 281 2.77 9.92 -17.47
N VAL A 282 2.24 9.07 -18.35
CA VAL A 282 2.99 8.34 -19.38
C VAL A 282 3.69 9.30 -20.34
N GLU A 283 3.01 10.37 -20.77
CA GLU A 283 3.61 11.41 -21.61
C GLU A 283 4.82 12.06 -20.93
N ILE A 284 4.71 12.39 -19.64
CA ILE A 284 5.79 12.98 -18.86
C ILE A 284 6.93 11.96 -18.69
N LEU A 285 6.63 10.71 -18.32
CA LEU A 285 7.62 9.65 -18.12
C LEU A 285 8.43 9.37 -19.40
N LYS A 286 7.79 9.41 -20.57
CA LYS A 286 8.45 9.27 -21.88
C LYS A 286 9.41 10.41 -22.24
N THR A 287 9.35 11.55 -21.54
CA THR A 287 10.32 12.65 -21.74
C THR A 287 11.65 12.43 -21.02
N VAL A 288 11.68 11.53 -20.04
CA VAL A 288 12.88 11.28 -19.23
C VAL A 288 13.81 10.34 -19.99
N SER A 289 15.03 10.78 -20.26
CA SER A 289 16.05 9.95 -20.88
C SER A 289 16.89 9.23 -19.82
N TYR A 290 17.52 8.11 -20.22
CA TYR A 290 18.51 7.45 -19.37
C TYR A 290 19.63 8.39 -18.91
N ARG A 291 20.01 9.35 -19.76
CA ARG A 291 21.00 10.37 -19.43
C ARG A 291 20.56 11.27 -18.28
N ASP A 292 19.27 11.64 -18.22
CA ASP A 292 18.75 12.47 -17.13
C ASP A 292 18.82 11.71 -15.79
N LEU A 293 18.55 10.39 -15.82
CA LEU A 293 18.71 9.52 -14.65
C LEU A 293 20.18 9.37 -14.25
N ALA A 294 21.08 9.20 -15.22
CA ALA A 294 22.52 9.11 -14.98
C ALA A 294 23.11 10.42 -14.41
N ASP A 295 22.64 11.58 -14.88
CA ASP A 295 23.04 12.89 -14.35
C ASP A 295 22.55 13.05 -12.91
N ARG A 296 21.29 12.67 -12.61
CA ARG A 296 20.74 12.69 -11.24
C ARG A 296 21.49 11.75 -10.30
N TYR A 297 21.84 10.56 -10.79
CA TYR A 297 22.68 9.63 -10.06
C TYR A 297 24.06 10.24 -9.75
N ALA A 298 24.69 10.91 -10.72
CA ALA A 298 25.98 11.55 -10.54
C ALA A 298 25.93 12.71 -9.52
N GLU A 299 24.82 13.45 -9.45
CA GLU A 299 24.58 14.45 -8.40
C GLU A 299 24.53 13.79 -7.01
N MET A 300 23.75 12.71 -6.87
CA MET A 300 23.65 11.95 -5.62
C MET A 300 25.01 11.41 -5.19
N TYR A 301 25.76 10.77 -6.10
CA TYR A 301 27.10 10.26 -5.81
C TYR A 301 28.03 11.36 -5.31
N LYS A 302 28.09 12.52 -6.00
CA LYS A 302 28.91 13.67 -5.58
C LYS A 302 28.47 14.25 -4.23
N ALA A 303 27.17 14.29 -3.96
CA ALA A 303 26.66 14.75 -2.67
C ALA A 303 27.13 13.83 -1.54
N GLN A 304 27.04 12.51 -1.73
CA GLN A 304 27.49 11.51 -0.76
C GLN A 304 29.00 11.57 -0.50
N GLN A 305 29.82 11.95 -1.49
CA GLN A 305 31.25 12.20 -1.30
C GLN A 305 31.55 13.32 -0.29
N GLY A 306 30.63 14.28 -0.14
CA GLY A 306 30.75 15.42 0.75
C GLY A 306 30.11 15.26 2.12
N TYR A 307 29.52 14.11 2.43
CA TYR A 307 28.82 13.88 3.69
C TYR A 307 29.73 14.04 4.91
N THR A 308 29.21 14.71 5.93
CA THR A 308 29.73 14.62 7.30
C THR A 308 29.41 13.24 7.89
N ALA A 309 30.07 12.87 9.00
CA ALA A 309 29.82 11.59 9.67
C ALA A 309 28.34 11.43 10.08
N ALA A 310 27.70 12.50 10.56
CA ALA A 310 26.29 12.48 10.94
C ALA A 310 25.34 12.32 9.73
N GLU A 311 25.64 12.98 8.60
CA GLU A 311 24.86 12.82 7.36
C GLU A 311 25.03 11.41 6.78
N TYR A 312 26.25 10.87 6.84
CA TYR A 312 26.54 9.51 6.41
C TYR A 312 25.82 8.47 7.27
N GLU A 313 25.81 8.62 8.60
CA GLU A 313 25.04 7.76 9.50
C GLU A 313 23.54 7.81 9.25
N THR A 314 23.01 9.01 8.96
CA THR A 314 21.60 9.20 8.59
C THR A 314 21.28 8.45 7.30
N ALA A 315 22.14 8.62 6.28
CA ALA A 315 21.99 7.95 4.99
C ALA A 315 22.08 6.42 5.11
N LEU A 316 23.02 5.90 5.90
CA LEU A 316 23.13 4.46 6.17
C LEU A 316 21.92 3.91 6.93
N SER A 317 21.38 4.67 7.89
CA SER A 317 20.19 4.27 8.65
C SER A 317 18.93 4.22 7.78
N GLY A 318 18.85 5.09 6.77
CA GLY A 318 17.77 5.13 5.79
C GLY A 318 18.07 4.37 4.48
N TRP A 319 19.11 3.53 4.45
CA TRP A 319 19.51 2.86 3.22
C TRP A 319 18.46 1.82 2.80
N SER A 320 17.88 2.01 1.62
CA SER A 320 16.95 1.10 0.94
C SER A 320 17.22 1.06 -0.56
N SER A 321 16.44 0.26 -1.30
CA SER A 321 16.38 0.30 -2.77
C SER A 321 16.01 1.70 -3.29
N SER A 322 15.04 2.36 -2.65
CA SER A 322 14.55 3.69 -3.02
C SER A 322 15.39 4.85 -2.50
N SER A 323 16.31 4.60 -1.57
CA SER A 323 17.23 5.59 -1.00
C SER A 323 18.63 4.98 -0.81
N PRO A 324 19.39 4.76 -1.90
CA PRO A 324 20.62 4.01 -1.84
C PRO A 324 21.82 4.83 -1.34
N VAL A 325 22.69 4.18 -0.58
CA VAL A 325 24.06 4.65 -0.34
C VAL A 325 24.97 4.10 -1.43
N VAL A 326 25.44 4.99 -2.30
CA VAL A 326 26.23 4.68 -3.49
C VAL A 326 27.71 5.06 -3.34
N TYR A 327 28.05 5.80 -2.30
CA TYR A 327 29.43 6.13 -1.93
C TYR A 327 29.64 6.04 -0.41
N ASN A 328 30.71 5.37 0.00
CA ASN A 328 31.09 5.21 1.38
C ASN A 328 32.15 6.23 1.78
N ALA A 329 31.75 7.26 2.53
CA ALA A 329 32.67 8.34 2.91
C ALA A 329 33.62 7.96 4.06
N TYR A 330 33.26 6.98 4.89
CA TYR A 330 33.96 6.65 6.13
C TYR A 330 34.22 5.14 6.28
N ASP A 331 35.29 4.81 7.00
CA ASP A 331 35.66 3.44 7.38
C ASP A 331 35.03 3.05 8.72
N GLY A 332 34.97 1.74 9.00
CA GLY A 332 34.56 1.22 10.31
C GLY A 332 33.04 1.10 10.49
N TYR A 333 32.27 1.47 9.47
CA TYR A 333 30.84 1.19 9.39
C TYR A 333 30.58 -0.14 8.69
N GLY A 334 29.42 -0.73 8.96
CA GLY A 334 28.93 -1.90 8.24
C GLY A 334 27.62 -2.38 8.81
N PHE A 335 27.13 -3.51 8.32
CA PHE A 335 25.87 -4.08 8.77
C PHE A 335 26.03 -5.54 9.19
N VAL A 336 25.22 -5.95 10.16
CA VAL A 336 25.06 -7.34 10.59
C VAL A 336 23.57 -7.67 10.72
N TYR A 337 23.17 -8.86 10.33
CA TYR A 337 21.85 -9.37 10.69
C TYR A 337 21.88 -9.86 12.13
N ASN A 338 20.87 -9.50 12.93
CA ASN A 338 20.80 -9.83 14.35
C ASN A 338 19.62 -10.76 14.64
N LEU A 339 19.87 -12.04 14.87
CA LEU A 339 18.86 -12.96 15.40
C LEU A 339 18.98 -12.99 16.92
N LEU A 340 17.98 -12.43 17.61
CA LEU A 340 17.92 -12.44 19.08
C LEU A 340 17.09 -13.61 19.58
N LEU A 341 17.72 -14.52 20.32
CA LEU A 341 17.04 -15.45 21.21
C LEU A 341 16.88 -14.79 22.58
N GLY A 342 15.71 -14.18 22.78
CA GLY A 342 15.43 -13.30 23.89
C GLY A 342 15.21 -14.03 25.21
N VAL A 343 15.66 -13.41 26.30
CA VAL A 343 15.27 -13.82 27.65
C VAL A 343 13.77 -13.60 27.87
N ASN A 344 13.13 -14.52 28.58
CA ASN A 344 11.74 -14.34 29.01
C ASN A 344 11.66 -13.39 30.23
N ALA A 345 10.44 -12.99 30.61
CA ALA A 345 10.21 -12.05 31.71
C ALA A 345 10.86 -12.47 33.05
N ALA A 346 10.88 -13.78 33.35
CA ALA A 346 11.50 -14.29 34.58
C ALA A 346 13.03 -14.15 34.54
N GLN A 347 13.66 -14.54 33.42
CA GLN A 347 15.08 -14.37 33.20
C GLN A 347 15.49 -12.89 33.20
N SER A 348 14.70 -12.00 32.58
CA SER A 348 14.92 -10.55 32.62
C SER A 348 14.88 -10.00 34.05
N ALA A 349 13.97 -10.49 34.89
CA ALA A 349 13.90 -10.11 36.30
C ALA A 349 15.13 -10.61 37.07
N GLU A 350 15.59 -11.84 36.83
CA GLU A 350 16.83 -12.37 37.43
C GLU A 350 18.06 -11.56 37.02
N ILE A 351 18.18 -11.18 35.74
CA ILE A 351 19.27 -10.33 35.24
C ILE A 351 19.22 -8.93 35.86
N THR A 352 18.01 -8.38 36.04
CA THR A 352 17.82 -7.08 36.69
C THR A 352 18.24 -7.14 38.16
N ALA A 353 17.83 -8.17 38.90
CA ALA A 353 18.27 -8.39 40.29
C ALA A 353 19.79 -8.57 40.38
N LEU A 354 20.39 -9.27 39.41
CA LEU A 354 21.85 -9.44 39.32
C LEU A 354 22.58 -8.09 39.15
N LYS A 355 21.99 -7.12 38.45
CA LYS A 355 22.57 -5.76 38.30
C LYS A 355 22.57 -4.97 39.60
N GLU A 356 21.67 -5.30 40.54
CA GLU A 356 21.56 -4.64 41.84
C GLU A 356 22.53 -5.22 42.88
N GLU A 357 23.17 -6.37 42.60
CA GLU A 357 24.18 -6.96 43.47
C GLU A 357 25.43 -6.06 43.57
N SER A 358 25.70 -5.50 44.75
CA SER A 358 26.90 -4.70 44.99
C SER A 358 28.18 -5.54 44.92
N ASN A 359 29.25 -4.97 44.33
CA ASN A 359 30.62 -5.53 44.28
C ASN A 359 30.87 -6.69 43.30
N LEU A 360 30.02 -6.93 42.30
CA LEU A 360 30.37 -7.84 41.20
C LEU A 360 31.36 -7.17 40.25
N SER A 361 32.45 -7.86 39.92
CA SER A 361 33.26 -7.49 38.75
C SER A 361 32.50 -7.78 37.45
N THR A 362 32.88 -7.14 36.34
CA THR A 362 32.27 -7.41 35.02
C THR A 362 32.35 -8.88 34.63
N ALA A 363 33.46 -9.56 34.96
CA ALA A 363 33.64 -10.97 34.65
C ALA A 363 32.68 -11.87 35.47
N GLU A 364 32.50 -11.58 36.76
CA GLU A 364 31.57 -12.31 37.62
C GLU A 364 30.11 -12.06 37.21
N TYR A 365 29.76 -10.82 36.88
CA TYR A 365 28.45 -10.46 36.35
C TYR A 365 28.14 -11.28 35.07
N ARG A 366 29.07 -11.30 34.11
CA ARG A 366 28.91 -12.04 32.86
C ARG A 366 28.79 -13.55 33.09
N ALA A 367 29.56 -14.12 34.01
CA ALA A 367 29.48 -15.55 34.34
C ALA A 367 28.11 -15.92 34.93
N LYS A 368 27.61 -15.15 35.91
CA LYS A 368 26.28 -15.35 36.50
C LYS A 368 25.16 -15.12 35.49
N ARG A 369 25.28 -14.09 34.64
CA ARG A 369 24.34 -13.84 33.54
C ARG A 369 24.29 -15.01 32.56
N ALA A 370 25.45 -15.60 32.22
CA ALA A 370 25.55 -16.76 31.34
C ALA A 370 24.73 -17.96 31.85
N GLU A 371 24.69 -18.19 33.17
CA GLU A 371 23.87 -19.24 33.80
C GLU A 371 22.35 -18.98 33.69
N ILE A 372 21.94 -17.72 33.63
CA ILE A 372 20.54 -17.33 33.43
C ILE A 372 20.13 -17.53 31.97
N ILE A 373 20.93 -17.00 31.04
CA ILE A 373 20.62 -17.05 29.61
C ILE A 373 20.82 -18.45 29.01
N SER A 374 21.60 -19.35 29.65
CA SER A 374 21.70 -20.76 29.19
C SER A 374 20.37 -21.53 29.24
N ARG A 375 19.34 -20.96 29.88
CA ARG A 375 17.97 -21.52 29.92
C ARG A 375 17.07 -20.95 28.82
N VAL A 376 17.57 -20.07 27.95
CA VAL A 376 16.82 -19.58 26.78
C VAL A 376 16.61 -20.73 25.81
N GLU A 377 15.37 -20.89 25.35
CA GLU A 377 14.97 -21.88 24.34
C GLU A 377 14.59 -21.13 23.05
N ALA A 378 15.10 -21.59 21.91
CA ALA A 378 14.64 -21.14 20.61
C ALA A 378 13.39 -21.92 20.19
N LYS A 379 12.42 -21.24 19.59
CA LYS A 379 11.20 -21.82 19.02
C LYS A 379 10.78 -21.04 17.79
N ASP A 380 10.13 -21.71 16.83
CA ASP A 380 9.56 -21.02 15.68
C ASP A 380 8.38 -20.14 16.14
N LEU A 381 8.39 -18.88 15.74
CA LEU A 381 7.45 -17.85 16.18
C LEU A 381 6.35 -17.60 15.13
N ARG A 382 6.40 -18.28 13.98
CA ARG A 382 5.46 -18.11 12.86
C ARG A 382 4.15 -18.89 13.02
N SER A 383 3.89 -19.48 14.19
CA SER A 383 2.63 -20.16 14.48
C SER A 383 1.40 -19.28 14.17
N SER A 384 1.49 -17.99 14.49
CA SER A 384 0.39 -17.04 14.26
C SER A 384 0.17 -16.72 12.79
N TRP A 385 1.17 -16.90 11.91
CA TRP A 385 0.98 -16.77 10.46
C TRP A 385 0.08 -17.88 9.94
N ILE A 386 0.35 -19.12 10.37
CA ILE A 386 -0.40 -20.31 9.95
C ILE A 386 -1.86 -20.21 10.41
N THR A 387 -2.11 -19.77 11.64
CA THR A 387 -3.47 -19.63 12.17
C THR A 387 -4.20 -18.38 11.66
N ALA A 388 -3.49 -17.44 11.04
CA ALA A 388 -4.05 -16.23 10.45
C ALA A 388 -4.26 -16.36 8.93
N GLY A 389 -4.21 -17.57 8.38
CA GLY A 389 -4.50 -17.82 6.96
C GLY A 389 -3.39 -17.41 5.99
N TYR A 390 -2.16 -17.20 6.47
CA TYR A 390 -1.06 -16.82 5.58
C TYR A 390 -0.68 -18.00 4.68
N ASP A 391 -0.17 -17.71 3.48
CA ASP A 391 0.20 -18.72 2.48
C ASP A 391 1.19 -19.76 3.03
N PHE A 392 0.66 -20.96 3.25
CA PHE A 392 1.37 -22.06 3.90
C PHE A 392 1.08 -23.38 3.19
N ASP A 393 2.13 -24.00 2.67
CA ASP A 393 2.06 -25.33 2.08
C ASP A 393 2.14 -26.39 3.20
N PHE A 394 1.02 -27.08 3.45
CA PHE A 394 0.90 -28.06 4.54
C PHE A 394 1.86 -29.25 4.40
N GLU A 395 2.12 -29.74 3.19
CA GLU A 395 2.89 -30.97 2.96
C GLU A 395 4.39 -30.75 3.17
N SER A 396 4.94 -29.64 2.68
CA SER A 396 6.33 -29.23 2.87
C SER A 396 6.55 -28.44 4.16
N LYS A 397 5.46 -27.93 4.77
CA LYS A 397 5.44 -27.00 5.91
C LYS A 397 6.15 -25.68 5.64
N LYS A 398 6.23 -25.26 4.38
CA LYS A 398 6.89 -24.02 3.98
C LYS A 398 5.86 -22.91 3.80
N PHE A 399 6.25 -21.69 4.12
CA PHE A 399 5.53 -20.52 3.65
C PHE A 399 5.88 -20.27 2.19
N THR A 400 4.94 -19.77 1.40
CA THR A 400 5.12 -19.51 -0.03
C THR A 400 4.94 -18.03 -0.35
N HIS A 401 5.21 -17.65 -1.61
CA HIS A 401 5.10 -16.25 -2.09
C HIS A 401 5.88 -15.27 -1.18
N ASP A 402 5.28 -14.14 -0.84
CA ASP A 402 5.92 -13.03 -0.12
C ASP A 402 6.30 -13.35 1.34
N TYR A 403 5.92 -14.52 1.86
CA TYR A 403 6.14 -14.92 3.25
C TYR A 403 7.42 -15.74 3.45
N SER A 404 8.08 -16.15 2.37
CA SER A 404 9.44 -16.67 2.39
C SER A 404 10.27 -15.88 1.39
N LEU A 405 11.36 -15.27 1.86
CA LEU A 405 12.23 -14.51 0.97
C LEU A 405 13.16 -15.42 0.17
N ALA A 406 13.35 -16.66 0.65
CA ALA A 406 14.13 -17.66 -0.04
C ALA A 406 13.26 -18.42 -1.04
N SER A 407 13.86 -18.91 -2.12
CA SER A 407 13.17 -19.74 -3.09
C SER A 407 12.63 -21.02 -2.46
N SER A 408 11.67 -21.65 -3.11
CA SER A 408 11.07 -22.91 -2.63
C SER A 408 12.08 -24.02 -2.36
N GLU A 409 13.27 -23.98 -2.98
CA GLU A 409 14.39 -24.88 -2.67
C GLU A 409 14.92 -24.65 -1.24
N TYR A 410 15.16 -23.39 -0.86
CA TYR A 410 15.84 -23.00 0.37
C TYR A 410 14.92 -22.52 1.50
N ALA A 411 13.66 -22.22 1.20
CA ALA A 411 12.64 -21.75 2.14
C ALA A 411 12.56 -22.64 3.39
N LEU A 412 12.58 -22.01 4.56
CA LEU A 412 12.70 -22.68 5.86
C LEU A 412 11.36 -23.25 6.34
N PRO A 413 11.19 -24.59 6.41
CA PRO A 413 9.96 -25.18 6.91
C PRO A 413 9.69 -24.81 8.36
N PHE A 414 8.41 -24.61 8.70
CA PHE A 414 7.94 -24.41 10.06
C PHE A 414 8.40 -25.56 10.98
N LYS A 415 8.98 -25.22 12.13
CA LYS A 415 9.48 -26.20 13.10
C LYS A 415 8.42 -26.56 14.13
N GLY A 416 7.50 -27.43 13.72
CA GLY A 416 6.47 -27.96 14.60
C GLY A 416 5.51 -28.94 13.93
N GLU A 417 4.47 -29.27 14.67
CA GLU A 417 3.38 -30.13 14.22
C GLU A 417 2.13 -29.29 13.95
N VAL A 418 1.64 -29.35 12.72
CA VAL A 418 0.44 -28.66 12.25
C VAL A 418 -0.58 -29.72 11.88
N GLU A 419 -1.83 -29.49 12.25
CA GLU A 419 -2.99 -30.29 11.89
C GLU A 419 -3.91 -29.47 11.00
N TRP A 420 -4.39 -30.07 9.91
CA TRP A 420 -5.35 -29.48 9.00
C TRP A 420 -6.75 -29.96 9.38
N LEU A 421 -7.52 -29.08 10.04
CA LEU A 421 -8.76 -29.41 10.72
C LEU A 421 -9.89 -29.79 9.75
N ASN A 422 -10.03 -29.02 8.68
CA ASN A 422 -11.06 -29.20 7.66
C ASN A 422 -10.53 -29.88 6.38
N ARG A 423 -9.44 -30.68 6.49
CA ARG A 423 -8.86 -31.38 5.32
C ARG A 423 -9.85 -32.32 4.62
N ALA A 424 -10.75 -32.93 5.39
CA ALA A 424 -11.75 -33.84 4.85
C ALA A 424 -12.79 -33.15 3.96
N ASP A 425 -12.96 -31.85 4.14
CA ASP A 425 -13.88 -31.00 3.39
C ASP A 425 -13.21 -30.39 2.15
N LYS A 426 -11.91 -30.67 1.92
CA LYS A 426 -11.19 -30.21 0.73
C LYS A 426 -11.84 -30.79 -0.55
N PRO A 427 -12.20 -29.96 -1.54
CA PRO A 427 -12.74 -30.42 -2.82
C PRO A 427 -11.81 -31.41 -3.55
N GLU A 428 -12.39 -32.46 -4.18
CA GLU A 428 -11.63 -33.54 -4.85
C GLU A 428 -10.99 -33.12 -6.19
N ASN A 429 -11.49 -32.05 -6.81
CA ASN A 429 -10.89 -31.44 -7.98
C ASN A 429 -10.37 -30.08 -7.52
N ASP A 430 -9.18 -29.66 -7.96
CA ASP A 430 -8.63 -28.31 -7.75
C ASP A 430 -9.48 -27.19 -8.41
N ALA A 431 -10.81 -27.36 -8.52
CA ALA A 431 -11.75 -26.29 -8.71
C ALA A 431 -11.92 -25.65 -7.32
N ASP A 432 -11.25 -24.52 -7.13
CA ASP A 432 -11.35 -23.69 -5.95
C ASP A 432 -12.82 -23.51 -5.56
N ASP A 433 -13.21 -24.13 -4.44
CA ASP A 433 -14.46 -23.81 -3.78
C ASP A 433 -14.18 -22.50 -3.04
N GLU A 434 -14.74 -21.40 -3.52
CA GLU A 434 -14.50 -20.02 -3.06
C GLU A 434 -14.73 -19.85 -1.54
N ASP A 435 -15.51 -20.74 -0.93
CA ASP A 435 -15.82 -20.74 0.51
C ASP A 435 -14.87 -21.64 1.34
N TYR A 436 -13.93 -22.37 0.71
CA TYR A 436 -13.02 -23.28 1.39
C TYR A 436 -11.69 -22.63 1.76
N GLU A 437 -11.59 -22.15 2.99
CA GLU A 437 -10.32 -21.73 3.59
C GLU A 437 -9.72 -22.86 4.44
N PRO A 438 -8.45 -23.25 4.23
CA PRO A 438 -7.85 -24.29 5.05
C PRO A 438 -7.68 -23.82 6.50
N GLU A 439 -8.29 -24.54 7.43
CA GLU A 439 -8.18 -24.27 8.86
C GLU A 439 -7.07 -25.11 9.48
N TYR A 440 -6.09 -24.45 10.09
CA TYR A 440 -4.95 -25.10 10.73
C TYR A 440 -4.95 -24.95 12.24
N LYS A 441 -4.48 -25.99 12.91
CA LYS A 441 -4.19 -26.00 14.33
C LYS A 441 -2.73 -26.36 14.58
N ILE A 442 -2.08 -25.58 15.43
CA ILE A 442 -0.72 -25.88 15.89
C ILE A 442 -0.80 -26.86 17.06
N ASN A 443 -0.33 -28.09 16.86
CA ASN A 443 -0.29 -29.11 17.89
C ASN A 443 0.95 -29.00 18.78
N ASN A 444 2.08 -28.64 18.18
CA ASN A 444 3.32 -28.41 18.89
C ASN A 444 4.25 -27.46 18.12
N VAL A 445 5.12 -26.78 18.84
CA VAL A 445 6.27 -26.05 18.30
C VAL A 445 7.53 -26.65 18.89
N ASP A 446 8.49 -26.99 18.04
CA ASP A 446 9.76 -27.57 18.48
C ASP A 446 10.56 -26.54 19.28
N LYS A 447 11.24 -27.04 20.32
CA LYS A 447 12.07 -26.24 21.21
C LYS A 447 13.52 -26.70 21.13
N TYR A 448 14.43 -25.75 20.98
CA TYR A 448 15.85 -26.01 20.87
C TYR A 448 16.60 -25.31 21.99
N ASP A 449 17.53 -26.02 22.64
CA ASP A 449 18.59 -25.37 23.39
C ASP A 449 19.56 -24.67 22.41
N LEU A 450 20.44 -23.80 22.92
CA LEU A 450 21.35 -23.03 22.06
C LEU A 450 22.20 -23.91 21.16
N LYS A 451 22.69 -25.06 21.67
CA LYS A 451 23.54 -25.95 20.88
C LYS A 451 22.75 -26.56 19.71
N SER A 452 21.58 -27.11 19.99
CA SER A 452 20.72 -27.73 18.97
C SER A 452 20.22 -26.71 17.95
N PHE A 453 19.98 -25.47 18.39
CA PHE A 453 19.61 -24.39 17.49
C PHE A 453 20.76 -23.97 16.56
N ILE A 454 21.98 -23.93 17.09
CA ILE A 454 23.16 -23.68 16.26
C ILE A 454 23.38 -24.81 15.23
N ASP A 455 23.15 -26.07 15.62
CA ASP A 455 23.20 -27.20 14.67
C ASP A 455 22.13 -27.04 13.55
N LEU A 456 20.95 -26.50 13.88
CA LEU A 456 19.92 -26.14 12.90
C LEU A 456 20.40 -25.03 11.95
N ILE A 457 21.00 -23.95 12.47
CA ILE A 457 21.56 -22.86 11.66
C ILE A 457 22.61 -23.41 10.69
N ASP A 458 23.56 -24.20 11.18
CA ASP A 458 24.63 -24.78 10.36
C ASP A 458 24.06 -25.66 9.24
N SER A 459 23.05 -26.49 9.55
CA SER A 459 22.38 -27.31 8.53
C SER A 459 21.62 -26.47 7.50
N THR A 460 21.05 -25.35 7.94
CA THR A 460 20.19 -24.47 7.12
C THR A 460 21.01 -23.54 6.24
N LEU A 461 22.18 -23.05 6.69
CA LEU A 461 23.00 -22.06 5.96
C LEU A 461 24.29 -22.65 5.39
N LEU A 462 24.93 -23.58 6.11
CA LEU A 462 26.32 -24.00 5.86
C LEU A 462 26.43 -25.43 5.30
N SER A 463 25.34 -26.03 4.84
CA SER A 463 25.38 -27.34 4.17
C SER A 463 26.34 -27.29 2.96
N GLY A 464 27.44 -28.05 3.03
CA GLY A 464 28.49 -28.07 2.01
C GLY A 464 29.53 -26.94 2.11
N VAL A 465 29.44 -26.07 3.12
CA VAL A 465 30.37 -24.95 3.36
C VAL A 465 31.35 -25.32 4.47
N THR A 466 32.64 -25.02 4.28
CA THR A 466 33.65 -25.23 5.33
C THR A 466 33.81 -23.97 6.17
N ALA A 467 33.81 -24.12 7.49
CA ALA A 467 34.05 -23.05 8.45
C ALA A 467 35.10 -23.43 9.50
N GLU A 468 35.86 -22.45 9.96
CA GLU A 468 36.68 -22.52 11.15
C GLU A 468 35.83 -22.17 12.37
N GLU A 469 35.85 -23.05 13.38
CA GLU A 469 35.09 -22.87 14.61
C GLU A 469 36.02 -22.53 15.77
N VAL A 470 35.75 -21.40 16.42
CA VAL A 470 36.44 -20.99 17.64
C VAL A 470 35.40 -20.74 18.72
N SER A 471 35.48 -21.49 19.83
CA SER A 471 34.61 -21.32 20.99
C SER A 471 35.45 -20.88 22.20
N GLY A 472 35.04 -19.81 22.89
CA GLY A 472 35.76 -19.30 24.06
C GLY A 472 35.47 -17.84 24.39
N THR A 473 35.69 -17.43 25.64
CA THR A 473 35.44 -16.05 26.09
C THR A 473 36.18 -15.02 25.22
N PRO A 474 35.51 -13.95 24.74
CA PRO A 474 34.20 -13.46 25.18
C PRO A 474 32.97 -14.00 24.41
N TYR A 475 33.15 -14.85 23.40
CA TYR A 475 32.07 -15.32 22.53
C TYR A 475 31.63 -16.75 22.88
N TYR A 476 30.36 -17.07 22.65
CA TYR A 476 29.92 -18.46 22.76
C TYR A 476 30.50 -19.29 21.61
N ARG A 477 30.37 -18.77 20.39
CA ARG A 477 30.90 -19.36 19.15
C ARG A 477 31.26 -18.27 18.16
N VAL A 478 32.37 -18.47 17.47
CA VAL A 478 32.73 -17.78 16.23
C VAL A 478 32.76 -18.86 15.15
N ASN A 479 31.90 -18.71 14.15
CA ASN A 479 31.94 -19.50 12.93
C ASN A 479 32.47 -18.60 11.82
N LYS A 480 33.64 -18.95 11.28
CA LYS A 480 34.34 -18.15 10.28
C LYS A 480 34.45 -18.93 8.98
N THR A 481 33.82 -18.41 7.94
CA THR A 481 34.01 -18.86 6.56
C THR A 481 35.12 -18.05 5.90
N ALA A 482 35.70 -18.57 4.81
CA ALA A 482 36.71 -17.85 4.05
C ALA A 482 36.09 -16.60 3.39
N ALA A 483 36.85 -15.51 3.26
CA ALA A 483 36.34 -14.26 2.69
C ALA A 483 35.72 -14.38 1.27
N ALA A 484 36.15 -15.38 0.49
CA ALA A 484 35.63 -15.66 -0.85
C ALA A 484 34.49 -16.70 -0.89
N THR A 485 33.95 -17.09 0.27
CA THR A 485 32.82 -18.01 0.34
C THR A 485 31.56 -17.33 -0.20
N GLU A 486 30.87 -18.01 -1.11
CA GLU A 486 29.55 -17.66 -1.63
C GLU A 486 28.55 -18.73 -1.21
N ILE A 487 27.35 -18.31 -0.83
CA ILE A 487 26.24 -19.17 -0.43
C ILE A 487 25.01 -18.70 -1.22
N ALA A 488 24.36 -19.62 -1.93
CA ALA A 488 23.15 -19.31 -2.68
C ALA A 488 22.05 -18.79 -1.73
N GLU A 489 21.41 -17.68 -2.11
CA GLU A 489 20.32 -17.02 -1.39
C GLU A 489 20.65 -16.76 0.09
N TYR A 490 21.89 -16.34 0.34
CA TYR A 490 22.38 -16.18 1.71
C TYR A 490 21.57 -15.16 2.52
N GLU A 491 21.30 -13.98 1.95
CA GLU A 491 20.57 -12.91 2.65
C GLU A 491 19.13 -13.38 2.93
N GLU A 492 18.48 -13.99 1.95
CA GLU A 492 17.11 -14.51 2.00
C GLU A 492 16.97 -15.60 3.07
N ARG A 493 17.90 -16.56 3.10
CA ARG A 493 17.90 -17.66 4.09
C ARG A 493 18.18 -17.17 5.51
N VAL A 494 19.01 -16.13 5.67
CA VAL A 494 19.20 -15.49 6.98
C VAL A 494 17.92 -14.77 7.42
N ASN A 495 17.23 -14.08 6.50
CA ASN A 495 15.95 -13.44 6.81
C ASN A 495 14.86 -14.45 7.18
N ASP A 496 14.75 -15.58 6.49
CA ASP A 496 13.85 -16.67 6.87
C ASP A 496 14.10 -17.14 8.32
N LEU A 497 15.37 -17.26 8.74
CA LEU A 497 15.72 -17.58 10.12
C LEU A 497 15.35 -16.46 11.11
N LEU A 498 15.53 -15.19 10.73
CA LEU A 498 15.11 -14.03 11.54
C LEU A 498 13.59 -14.04 11.76
N PHE A 499 12.80 -14.18 10.69
CA PHE A 499 11.35 -14.27 10.76
C PHE A 499 10.89 -15.49 11.55
N ALA A 500 11.56 -16.63 11.43
CA ALA A 500 11.22 -17.82 12.21
C ALA A 500 11.53 -17.67 13.70
N PHE A 501 12.70 -17.15 14.08
CA PHE A 501 13.21 -17.33 15.46
C PHE A 501 13.55 -16.05 16.21
N SER A 502 13.72 -14.90 15.54
CA SER A 502 14.12 -13.67 16.23
C SER A 502 13.00 -13.15 17.13
N THR A 503 13.32 -12.97 18.41
CA THR A 503 12.44 -12.30 19.39
C THR A 503 12.56 -10.78 19.34
N ASP A 504 13.50 -10.25 18.54
CA ASP A 504 13.68 -8.83 18.30
C ASP A 504 12.93 -8.43 17.02
N PRO A 505 11.70 -7.87 17.10
CA PRO A 505 10.97 -7.44 15.92
C PRO A 505 11.68 -6.30 15.17
N GLY A 506 12.54 -5.52 15.83
CA GLY A 506 13.32 -4.46 15.19
C GLY A 506 14.36 -4.99 14.20
N SER A 507 14.75 -6.28 14.33
CA SER A 507 15.67 -6.95 13.39
C SER A 507 15.00 -7.38 12.09
N LEU A 508 13.67 -7.47 12.09
CA LEU A 508 12.88 -7.88 10.94
C LEU A 508 12.73 -6.72 9.95
N ASN A 509 12.59 -7.02 8.66
CA ASN A 509 12.41 -6.01 7.61
C ASN A 509 13.54 -4.98 7.50
N THR A 510 14.71 -5.28 8.06
CA THR A 510 15.89 -4.43 7.93
C THR A 510 16.60 -4.74 6.62
N TYR A 511 16.83 -3.73 5.77
CA TYR A 511 17.36 -3.92 4.43
C TYR A 511 18.70 -4.69 4.42
N LYS A 512 19.72 -4.16 5.11
CA LYS A 512 21.02 -4.83 5.29
C LYS A 512 21.29 -5.30 6.71
N GLY A 513 20.33 -5.19 7.62
CA GLY A 513 20.51 -5.50 9.04
C GLY A 513 20.75 -4.26 9.90
N TYR A 514 21.38 -4.45 11.05
CA TYR A 514 21.70 -3.38 12.01
C TYR A 514 22.98 -2.66 11.62
N LEU A 515 22.90 -1.33 11.56
CA LEU A 515 24.04 -0.46 11.33
C LEU A 515 25.01 -0.54 12.51
N VAL A 516 26.22 -1.03 12.25
CA VAL A 516 27.32 -1.05 13.20
C VAL A 516 28.19 0.18 12.95
N LYS A 517 28.40 0.95 14.01
CA LYS A 517 29.25 2.15 13.99
C LYS A 517 30.69 1.83 14.40
N PRO A 518 31.68 2.65 14.00
CA PRO A 518 33.03 2.58 14.55
C PRO A 518 33.01 2.77 16.08
N VAL A 519 34.13 2.47 16.73
CA VAL A 519 34.25 2.64 18.18
C VAL A 519 34.03 4.12 18.53
N PRO A 520 33.13 4.44 19.49
CA PRO A 520 32.84 5.84 19.85
C PRO A 520 34.11 6.58 20.26
N GLU A 521 34.19 7.87 19.93
CA GLU A 521 35.31 8.70 20.36
C GLU A 521 35.27 8.97 21.88
N SER A 522 36.37 9.48 22.43
CA SER A 522 36.45 9.75 23.87
C SER A 522 35.41 10.78 24.31
N GLY A 523 34.44 10.35 25.12
CA GLY A 523 33.33 11.18 25.60
C GLY A 523 31.98 10.87 24.95
N GLU A 524 31.96 10.02 23.93
CA GLU A 524 30.74 9.49 23.32
C GLU A 524 30.34 8.15 23.97
N THR A 525 29.05 7.82 23.91
CA THR A 525 28.50 6.59 24.48
C THR A 525 28.17 5.60 23.37
N GLU A 526 28.56 4.34 23.55
CA GLU A 526 28.14 3.24 22.69
C GLU A 526 26.61 3.15 22.65
N THR A 527 26.04 3.03 21.45
CA THR A 527 24.58 2.95 21.26
C THR A 527 24.05 1.55 21.50
N TYR A 528 24.91 0.54 21.41
CA TYR A 528 24.60 -0.86 21.70
C TYR A 528 25.21 -1.30 23.04
N VAL A 529 24.79 -2.47 23.52
CA VAL A 529 25.54 -3.14 24.59
C VAL A 529 26.94 -3.51 24.09
N GLN A 530 27.96 -3.29 24.91
CA GLN A 530 29.36 -3.41 24.50
C GLN A 530 29.67 -4.78 23.88
N GLU A 531 29.16 -5.87 24.46
CA GLU A 531 29.36 -7.22 23.95
C GLU A 531 28.81 -7.42 22.53
N PHE A 532 27.65 -6.82 22.21
CA PHE A 532 27.08 -6.84 20.87
C PHE A 532 27.94 -6.04 19.90
N ALA A 533 28.31 -4.81 20.28
CA ALA A 533 29.08 -3.91 19.42
C ALA A 533 30.46 -4.51 19.08
N ASP A 534 31.13 -5.12 20.07
CA ASP A 534 32.42 -5.78 19.89
C ASP A 534 32.31 -6.99 18.96
N ALA A 535 31.30 -7.85 19.16
CA ALA A 535 31.05 -9.00 18.29
C ALA A 535 30.70 -8.58 16.86
N ALA A 536 29.87 -7.54 16.69
CA ALA A 536 29.49 -7.03 15.39
C ALA A 536 30.71 -6.47 14.64
N ARG A 537 31.55 -5.65 15.31
CA ARG A 537 32.79 -5.12 14.71
C ARG A 537 33.81 -6.21 14.39
N GLU A 538 33.90 -7.25 15.21
CA GLU A 538 34.74 -8.43 14.92
C GLU A 538 34.31 -9.09 13.60
N LEU A 539 33.00 -9.36 13.46
CA LEU A 539 32.41 -9.96 12.27
C LEU A 539 32.54 -9.07 11.01
N LEU A 540 32.72 -7.76 11.19
CA LEU A 540 32.94 -6.83 10.08
C LEU A 540 34.36 -6.81 9.52
N LYS A 541 35.32 -7.48 10.15
CA LYS A 541 36.68 -7.58 9.62
C LYS A 541 36.69 -8.30 8.26
N GLY A 542 37.53 -7.82 7.33
CA GLY A 542 37.58 -8.32 5.95
C GLY A 542 38.05 -9.77 5.76
N GLU A 543 38.31 -10.51 6.84
CA GLU A 543 38.67 -11.93 6.81
C GLU A 543 37.47 -12.88 6.96
N TYR A 544 36.28 -12.35 7.25
CA TYR A 544 35.02 -13.09 7.37
C TYR A 544 34.23 -13.02 6.05
N GLY A 545 33.88 -14.18 5.48
CA GLY A 545 33.04 -14.27 4.28
C GLY A 545 31.56 -14.51 4.56
N ALA A 546 30.79 -14.73 3.50
CA ALA A 546 29.37 -15.10 3.62
C ALA A 546 29.21 -16.39 4.44
N GLY A 547 28.17 -16.46 5.27
CA GLY A 547 27.95 -17.58 6.19
C GLY A 547 28.69 -17.47 7.53
N SER A 548 29.60 -16.51 7.68
CA SER A 548 30.22 -16.25 8.99
C SER A 548 29.19 -15.71 9.98
N TYR A 549 29.28 -16.18 11.23
CA TYR A 549 28.46 -15.66 12.32
C TYR A 549 29.17 -15.71 13.68
N ILE A 550 28.76 -14.82 14.59
CA ILE A 550 29.22 -14.80 15.98
C ILE A 550 28.03 -14.89 16.92
N VAL A 551 28.14 -15.76 17.93
CA VAL A 551 27.15 -15.90 19.00
C VAL A 551 27.68 -15.23 20.26
N VAL A 552 26.94 -14.26 20.78
CA VAL A 552 27.30 -13.50 21.99
C VAL A 552 26.13 -13.38 22.94
N GLY A 553 26.38 -13.58 24.24
CA GLY A 553 25.39 -13.44 25.30
C GLY A 553 25.39 -12.03 25.90
N THR A 554 24.23 -11.38 25.91
CA THR A 554 24.00 -10.05 26.49
C THR A 554 22.93 -10.12 27.58
N ASP A 555 22.52 -8.97 28.11
CA ASP A 555 21.39 -8.88 29.05
C ASP A 555 20.04 -9.20 28.41
N PHE A 556 19.98 -9.20 27.08
CA PHE A 556 18.77 -9.48 26.30
C PHE A 556 18.66 -10.95 25.88
N GLY A 557 19.72 -11.75 26.04
CA GLY A 557 19.77 -13.15 25.62
C GLY A 557 20.95 -13.46 24.72
N TYR A 558 20.79 -14.42 23.80
CA TYR A 558 21.82 -14.74 22.81
C TYR A 558 21.55 -14.00 21.51
N HIS A 559 22.51 -13.20 21.08
CA HIS A 559 22.54 -12.63 19.74
C HIS A 559 23.37 -13.54 18.84
N ILE A 560 22.78 -13.96 17.73
CA ILE A 560 23.48 -14.60 16.63
C ILE A 560 23.61 -13.54 15.53
N LEU A 561 24.82 -13.03 15.38
CA LEU A 561 25.14 -11.99 14.41
C LEU A 561 25.64 -12.66 13.13
N PHE A 562 24.93 -12.48 12.03
CA PHE A 562 25.36 -12.95 10.72
C PHE A 562 26.02 -11.82 9.93
N LYS A 563 27.05 -12.18 9.16
CA LYS A 563 27.75 -11.25 8.30
C LYS A 563 26.78 -10.68 7.26
N SER A 564 26.66 -9.36 7.15
CA SER A 564 25.94 -8.72 6.04
C SER A 564 26.95 -7.96 5.17
N VAL A 565 27.06 -6.64 5.33
CA VAL A 565 27.90 -5.79 4.48
C VAL A 565 29.07 -5.19 5.26
N THR A 566 30.28 -5.24 4.72
CA THR A 566 31.40 -4.38 5.17
C THR A 566 31.45 -3.13 4.31
N LEU A 567 31.57 -1.95 4.92
CA LEU A 567 31.79 -0.72 4.20
C LEU A 567 33.24 -0.28 4.36
N LYS A 568 33.82 0.23 3.27
CA LYS A 568 35.16 0.80 3.26
C LYS A 568 35.13 2.19 2.66
N ALA A 569 35.90 3.09 3.26
CA ALA A 569 36.01 4.46 2.81
C ALA A 569 36.51 4.54 1.36
N GLY A 570 35.87 5.39 0.57
CA GLY A 570 36.20 5.60 -0.84
C GLY A 570 35.65 4.55 -1.79
N GLU A 571 35.04 3.46 -1.31
CA GLU A 571 34.35 2.49 -2.15
C GLU A 571 32.93 2.96 -2.50
N GLY A 572 32.44 2.55 -3.66
CA GLY A 572 31.13 2.93 -4.19
C GLY A 572 31.06 2.74 -5.69
N TYR A 573 29.98 3.23 -6.29
CA TYR A 573 29.70 3.10 -7.72
C TYR A 573 29.67 4.50 -8.33
N ASP A 574 30.71 4.86 -9.09
CA ASP A 574 30.86 6.21 -9.65
C ASP A 574 29.89 6.53 -10.81
N THR A 575 29.14 5.54 -11.28
CA THR A 575 28.24 5.61 -12.43
C THR A 575 27.00 4.76 -12.19
N LEU A 576 25.87 5.19 -12.76
CA LEU A 576 24.59 4.48 -12.67
C LEU A 576 24.73 3.03 -13.19
N ASP A 577 25.44 2.83 -14.30
CA ASP A 577 25.70 1.50 -14.88
C ASP A 577 26.35 0.54 -13.88
N LYS A 578 27.43 0.97 -13.20
CA LYS A 578 28.13 0.13 -12.22
C LYS A 578 27.25 -0.19 -11.03
N TYR A 579 26.40 0.74 -10.62
CA TYR A 579 25.46 0.48 -9.53
C TYR A 579 24.39 -0.53 -9.94
N LEU A 580 23.77 -0.35 -11.10
CA LEU A 580 22.77 -1.29 -11.61
C LEU A 580 23.36 -2.68 -11.83
N ASP A 581 24.59 -2.78 -12.36
CA ASP A 581 25.31 -4.05 -12.48
C ASP A 581 25.54 -4.71 -11.10
N SER A 582 25.76 -3.92 -10.05
CA SER A 582 25.96 -4.43 -8.69
C SER A 582 24.70 -5.00 -8.03
N LEU A 583 23.51 -4.62 -8.54
CA LEU A 583 22.25 -5.15 -8.04
C LEU A 583 21.96 -6.58 -8.55
N GLY A 584 22.75 -7.08 -9.52
CA GLY A 584 22.60 -8.43 -10.04
C GLY A 584 21.43 -8.63 -11.00
N TYR A 585 20.72 -7.57 -11.38
CA TYR A 585 19.62 -7.65 -12.35
C TYR A 585 20.13 -7.91 -13.76
N GLU A 586 19.44 -8.80 -14.47
CA GLU A 586 19.65 -8.98 -15.91
C GLU A 586 19.00 -7.84 -16.69
N LYS A 587 19.70 -7.34 -17.72
CA LYS A 587 19.18 -6.36 -18.67
C LYS A 587 18.22 -7.04 -19.65
N LYS A 588 17.08 -7.55 -19.18
CA LYS A 588 16.21 -8.45 -19.95
C LYS A 588 14.73 -8.07 -19.84
N ILE A 589 14.02 -8.08 -20.97
CA ILE A 589 12.56 -7.88 -21.05
C ILE A 589 11.98 -9.01 -21.89
N GLY A 590 11.04 -9.79 -21.32
CA GLY A 590 10.62 -11.05 -21.90
C GLY A 590 11.84 -11.95 -22.15
N ASP A 591 12.01 -12.48 -23.36
CA ASP A 591 13.21 -13.26 -23.74
C ASP A 591 14.37 -12.42 -24.29
N THR A 592 14.21 -11.10 -24.41
CA THR A 592 15.18 -10.22 -25.07
C THR A 592 16.18 -9.64 -24.07
N VAL A 593 17.47 -9.89 -24.31
CA VAL A 593 18.58 -9.31 -23.53
C VAL A 593 19.14 -8.08 -24.23
N TYR A 594 19.39 -7.02 -23.47
CA TYR A 594 19.89 -5.73 -23.94
C TYR A 594 21.37 -5.55 -23.60
N GLU A 595 22.13 -4.96 -24.53
CA GLU A 595 23.59 -4.79 -24.39
C GLU A 595 24.00 -3.67 -23.43
N SER A 596 23.09 -2.73 -23.12
CA SER A 596 23.34 -1.62 -22.19
C SER A 596 22.09 -1.28 -21.37
N TRP A 597 22.29 -0.63 -20.22
CA TRP A 597 21.20 -0.13 -19.39
C TRP A 597 20.37 0.95 -20.10
N GLU A 598 20.99 1.75 -20.95
CA GLU A 598 20.28 2.73 -21.79
C GLU A 598 19.34 2.04 -22.78
N LEU A 599 19.77 0.97 -23.44
CA LEU A 599 18.91 0.21 -24.36
C LEU A 599 17.78 -0.50 -23.63
N TYR A 600 18.09 -1.09 -22.47
CA TYR A 600 17.09 -1.67 -21.57
C TYR A 600 16.05 -0.63 -21.14
N TYR A 601 16.51 0.54 -20.68
CA TYR A 601 15.63 1.63 -20.26
C TYR A 601 14.75 2.12 -21.41
N ASN A 602 15.32 2.37 -22.58
CA ASN A 602 14.56 2.83 -23.73
C ASN A 602 13.48 1.81 -24.15
N ALA A 603 13.75 0.51 -24.02
CA ALA A 603 12.76 -0.52 -24.25
C ALA A 603 11.67 -0.55 -23.16
N MET A 604 12.05 -0.40 -21.89
CA MET A 604 11.12 -0.25 -20.77
C MET A 604 10.17 0.95 -20.97
N ILE A 605 10.71 2.10 -21.41
CA ILE A 605 9.91 3.30 -21.68
C ILE A 605 9.02 3.16 -22.92
N ALA A 606 9.46 2.42 -23.93
CA ALA A 606 8.67 2.19 -25.14
C ALA A 606 7.39 1.38 -24.85
N ASP A 607 7.44 0.48 -23.87
CA ASP A 607 6.33 -0.38 -23.45
C ASP A 607 5.83 -0.05 -22.04
N LEU A 608 5.91 1.23 -21.67
CA LEU A 608 5.67 1.68 -20.29
C LEU A 608 4.30 1.24 -19.75
N GLU A 609 3.27 1.15 -20.60
CA GLU A 609 1.93 0.72 -20.20
C GLU A 609 1.94 -0.72 -19.64
N SER A 610 2.67 -1.66 -20.26
CA SER A 610 2.87 -3.01 -19.72
C SER A 610 3.61 -2.99 -18.38
N TYR A 611 4.58 -2.08 -18.22
CA TYR A 611 5.33 -1.91 -16.98
C TYR A 611 4.53 -1.28 -15.83
N LEU A 612 3.42 -0.60 -16.15
CA LEU A 612 2.52 -0.01 -15.15
C LEU A 612 1.43 -0.98 -14.70
N ASP A 613 1.13 -1.98 -15.53
CA ASP A 613 0.06 -2.97 -15.33
C ASP A 613 0.54 -4.20 -14.53
N ASP A 614 1.78 -4.66 -14.75
CA ASP A 614 2.39 -5.75 -13.98
C ASP A 614 2.68 -5.32 -12.53
N ASN A 615 1.82 -5.76 -11.60
CA ASN A 615 2.01 -5.60 -10.16
C ASN A 615 3.22 -6.44 -9.67
N ASP A 616 3.97 -5.84 -8.76
CA ASP A 616 5.01 -6.40 -7.87
C ASP A 616 6.48 -6.49 -8.35
N GLU A 617 6.82 -7.06 -9.50
CA GLU A 617 8.26 -7.27 -9.80
C GLU A 617 9.00 -5.96 -10.17
N ASN A 618 8.34 -5.04 -10.87
CA ASN A 618 8.97 -3.83 -11.42
C ASN A 618 8.99 -2.64 -10.43
N GLU A 619 8.11 -2.61 -9.42
CA GLU A 619 8.05 -1.50 -8.45
C GLU A 619 9.32 -1.40 -7.60
N ASN A 620 10.05 -2.51 -7.45
CA ASN A 620 11.29 -2.60 -6.69
C ASN A 620 12.54 -2.36 -7.53
N PHE A 621 12.41 -2.28 -8.87
CA PHE A 621 13.58 -2.07 -9.72
C PHE A 621 14.09 -0.63 -9.62
N TYR A 622 15.36 -0.47 -9.24
CA TYR A 622 15.94 0.84 -8.92
C TYR A 622 15.79 1.86 -10.05
N LEU A 623 15.96 1.46 -11.31
CA LEU A 623 15.89 2.41 -12.43
C LEU A 623 14.48 2.98 -12.57
N TYR A 624 13.46 2.16 -12.35
CA TYR A 624 12.07 2.58 -12.33
C TYR A 624 11.82 3.49 -11.14
N GLN A 625 12.26 3.12 -9.93
CA GLN A 625 12.15 3.98 -8.74
C GLN A 625 12.86 5.32 -8.90
N LEU A 626 14.04 5.34 -9.51
CA LEU A 626 14.81 6.55 -9.80
C LEU A 626 14.08 7.44 -10.82
N GLN A 627 13.50 6.84 -11.86
CA GLN A 627 12.63 7.55 -12.79
C GLN A 627 11.43 8.16 -12.06
N GLN A 628 10.73 7.38 -11.23
CA GLN A 628 9.58 7.85 -10.46
C GLN A 628 9.97 8.97 -9.50
N ALA A 629 11.11 8.90 -8.83
CA ALA A 629 11.59 9.96 -7.93
C ALA A 629 11.96 11.25 -8.69
N TYR A 630 12.58 11.11 -9.86
CA TYR A 630 12.89 12.24 -10.74
C TYR A 630 11.59 12.88 -11.25
N VAL A 631 10.67 12.04 -11.71
CA VAL A 631 9.39 12.46 -12.27
C VAL A 631 8.48 12.99 -11.18
N SER A 632 8.40 12.48 -9.97
CA SER A 632 7.49 12.99 -8.93
C SER A 632 7.61 14.51 -8.73
N ASN A 633 8.84 15.05 -8.73
CA ASN A 633 9.09 16.49 -8.69
C ASN A 633 8.62 17.22 -9.96
N ILE A 634 8.85 16.61 -11.13
CA ILE A 634 8.44 17.14 -12.44
C ILE A 634 6.93 17.00 -12.62
N LEU A 635 6.37 15.80 -12.51
CA LEU A 635 4.97 15.41 -12.50
C LEU A 635 4.12 16.36 -11.67
N THR A 636 4.47 16.63 -10.41
CA THR A 636 3.69 17.57 -9.60
C THR A 636 3.60 18.94 -10.29
N THR A 637 4.72 19.44 -10.81
CA THR A 637 4.80 20.75 -11.48
C THR A 637 4.14 20.75 -12.86
N GLU A 638 4.41 19.75 -13.69
CA GLU A 638 3.98 19.63 -15.09
C GLU A 638 2.52 19.19 -15.20
N LEU A 639 2.06 18.28 -14.34
CA LEU A 639 0.65 17.92 -14.24
C LEU A 639 -0.16 19.13 -13.78
N GLN A 640 0.30 19.82 -12.73
CA GLN A 640 -0.34 21.05 -12.27
C GLN A 640 -0.31 22.13 -13.35
N ALA A 641 0.78 22.27 -14.10
CA ALA A 641 0.88 23.21 -15.22
C ALA A 641 -0.10 22.85 -16.34
N LYS A 642 -0.21 21.58 -16.73
CA LYS A 642 -1.18 21.11 -17.73
C LYS A 642 -2.62 21.33 -17.27
N GLN A 643 -2.95 20.95 -16.04
CA GLN A 643 -4.28 21.18 -15.44
C GLN A 643 -4.60 22.69 -15.40
N THR A 644 -3.63 23.52 -14.98
CA THR A 644 -3.76 24.97 -14.95
C THR A 644 -3.98 25.55 -16.35
N LEU A 645 -3.31 25.02 -17.38
CA LEU A 645 -3.53 25.45 -18.77
C LEU A 645 -4.95 25.14 -19.25
N LEU A 646 -5.50 23.98 -18.89
CA LEU A 646 -6.87 23.59 -19.23
C LEU A 646 -7.89 24.51 -18.55
N VAL A 647 -7.69 24.82 -17.26
CA VAL A 647 -8.53 25.76 -16.52
C VAL A 647 -8.39 27.19 -17.06
N ASN A 648 -7.17 27.65 -17.31
CA ASN A 648 -6.90 28.99 -17.83
C ASN A 648 -7.46 29.20 -19.24
N ALA A 649 -7.63 28.15 -20.04
CA ALA A 649 -8.33 28.22 -21.32
C ALA A 649 -9.81 28.64 -21.16
N CYS A 650 -10.40 28.42 -19.98
CA CYS A 650 -11.75 28.85 -19.63
C CYS A 650 -11.79 30.23 -18.92
N LYS A 651 -10.64 30.86 -18.69
CA LYS A 651 -10.50 32.16 -18.01
C LYS A 651 -10.07 33.26 -18.98
N THR A 652 -10.35 34.51 -18.61
CA THR A 652 -9.90 35.68 -19.38
C THR A 652 -8.64 36.24 -18.71
N PRO A 653 -7.53 36.46 -19.46
CA PRO A 653 -6.36 37.10 -18.89
C PRO A 653 -6.66 38.58 -18.62
N ASP A 654 -6.27 39.06 -17.44
CA ASP A 654 -6.32 40.49 -17.09
C ASP A 654 -5.24 41.31 -17.84
N GLU A 655 -5.18 42.61 -17.58
CA GLU A 655 -4.20 43.52 -18.21
C GLU A 655 -2.74 43.16 -17.90
N ASP A 656 -2.50 42.43 -16.81
CA ASP A 656 -1.20 41.97 -16.34
C ASP A 656 -0.89 40.53 -16.79
N GLY A 657 -1.83 39.86 -17.48
CA GLY A 657 -1.71 38.49 -17.97
C GLY A 657 -2.07 37.40 -16.95
N ASN A 658 -2.71 37.74 -15.83
CA ASN A 658 -3.18 36.77 -14.84
C ASN A 658 -4.59 36.26 -15.19
N TYR A 659 -4.85 34.99 -14.90
CA TYR A 659 -6.12 34.33 -15.17
C TYR A 659 -6.96 34.25 -13.89
N THR A 660 -7.59 35.37 -13.52
CA THR A 660 -8.34 35.52 -12.26
C THR A 660 -9.83 35.27 -12.44
N GLU A 661 -10.42 35.70 -13.56
CA GLU A 661 -11.87 35.61 -13.81
C GLU A 661 -12.19 34.60 -14.92
N TYR A 662 -13.24 33.80 -14.67
CA TYR A 662 -13.79 32.92 -15.70
C TYR A 662 -14.41 33.71 -16.84
N ASN A 663 -14.24 33.23 -18.06
CA ASN A 663 -14.95 33.77 -19.21
C ASN A 663 -16.38 33.26 -19.17
N GLU A 664 -17.36 34.17 -19.08
CA GLU A 664 -18.80 33.84 -19.02
C GLU A 664 -19.29 32.95 -20.17
N LYS A 665 -18.57 32.91 -21.30
CA LYS A 665 -18.84 31.97 -22.39
C LYS A 665 -18.65 30.51 -21.97
N TYR A 666 -17.70 30.24 -21.10
CA TYR A 666 -17.28 28.89 -20.71
C TYR A 666 -17.73 28.53 -19.30
N VAL A 667 -17.68 29.47 -18.36
CA VAL A 667 -18.09 29.24 -16.97
C VAL A 667 -18.87 30.44 -16.46
N THR A 668 -20.03 30.18 -15.83
CA THR A 668 -20.83 31.21 -15.14
C THR A 668 -21.05 30.77 -13.70
N ILE A 669 -20.73 31.64 -12.73
CA ILE A 669 -20.96 31.39 -11.29
C ILE A 669 -22.09 32.31 -10.81
N PHE A 670 -23.06 31.75 -10.09
CA PHE A 670 -24.23 32.46 -9.56
C PHE A 670 -24.08 32.65 -8.05
N GLU A 671 -23.19 33.56 -7.63
CA GLU A 671 -22.88 33.84 -6.22
C GLU A 671 -24.13 34.10 -5.35
N ASP A 672 -25.15 34.74 -5.92
CA ASP A 672 -26.40 35.07 -5.24
C ASP A 672 -27.22 33.86 -4.78
N ARG A 673 -26.94 32.66 -5.32
CA ARG A 673 -27.67 31.42 -5.03
C ARG A 673 -27.05 30.57 -3.91
N TYR A 674 -25.87 30.95 -3.44
CA TYR A 674 -25.19 30.24 -2.35
C TYR A 674 -24.46 31.17 -1.37
N SER A 675 -24.57 32.49 -1.55
CA SER A 675 -23.92 33.49 -0.68
C SER A 675 -24.27 33.35 0.80
N GLU A 676 -25.48 32.88 1.12
CA GLU A 676 -25.91 32.60 2.49
C GLU A 676 -25.16 31.44 3.15
N LEU A 677 -24.51 30.57 2.37
CA LEU A 677 -23.66 29.50 2.86
C LEU A 677 -22.26 30.00 3.26
N MET A 678 -21.86 31.22 2.89
CA MET A 678 -20.51 31.75 3.15
C MET A 678 -20.32 32.26 4.59
N GLY A 679 -21.39 32.46 5.36
CA GLY A 679 -21.33 33.11 6.68
C GLY A 679 -21.15 34.64 6.59
N GLU A 680 -21.26 35.35 7.73
CA GLU A 680 -20.99 36.81 7.81
C GLU A 680 -19.50 37.17 7.76
#